data_AF-A0AAD5UMW3-F1
#
_entry.id   AF-A0AAD5UMW3-F1
#
_cell.length_a   1.000
_cell.length_b   1.000
_cell.length_c   1.000
_cell.angle_alpha   90.00
_cell.angle_beta   90.00
_cell.angle_gamma   90.00
#
_symmetry.space_group_name_H-M   'P 1'
#
loop_
_entity.id
_entity.type
_entity.pdbx_description
1 polymer ?
#
loop_
_entity_poly.entity_id
_entity_poly.type
_entity_poly.pdbx_seq_one_letter_code
_entity_poly.pdbx_strand_id
1 'polypeptide(L)'
;MMGTESDVDEPNQKQHENLGQLALLQRKLDIMNKVIVEQREKIRSYSKIEQQYEAQSSDVEAMKETINRLTEKTSKLEALATQMEQLQCELESMKAESDNLKSELKVSQIAEQNTANKLVEMKQDYTNHIATILQVGNEEMNYLLYQENTIAALEMNLKTWFLKPASLMWKSLLCGGDIHRAVQIHWVPDSATTCCQEPACGAKFTLFNRRHHCRRCGKIYCKDHLKYLNITIVEKTFDENAPRALVCGECSRIAQLPKTQFSSFEECVFSHSDVEVLNDKVRIIWPRDALSPHTQEHVSEYDKLWLQRFQYSKPFQQTIKPVLWDLTNYKRETIDYKDFQTPEGFKIVLQQLHDYGLSFLKNVPTENDTQVEQVAQAFGPIKETFYGKSWNVKNDPNSKNIAYTSLYLGLHMDLMYFESPPALQFLHCLQNTVKGGTSLFLDLFKIVEDMKRDHPKEFKVLCEFPVRFLYENDGHHMDFNRPTISIDINDGYNVYYSPPFQGPLHGPPEKVDEFYEAFALLESKINQRDGLYEYLLKEGDLVIFANRRVLHGRDKFDPQSGNRWLKGTYVGFDEFKDKNGPGLKEFIESSSKMSLEESLELNTPNIHPLTKRQHQKLPSWLKTEIPVGEEYKRIKRDLRGLKLNTVCEEARCPNIGECWGGGDEGTATATIMLMGDECTRGCRFCSVKTNRNPSPLDPDEPENTAEAISRWGLDYIVMTSVDRDDLPDGGAAHFAKTVQLIKQKAPHILVETLTGDFWGKLENVETVALSGVDVYAHNIETVENLQPYVRDRRAGFKQSLSVLERAKKVKPSLVTKTSMMLGLGETDEEVMHALKGYYFLTIELRKIDVDVVTFGQYMRPTKKHMKVEAYITPEKFDYWAKTAKELGFKYVASGPLVRSSYKAGELYIKNILRAEKNKI
;
A
#
# COMPACT_ATOMS: atom_id res chain seq x y z
N MET A 1 -65.19 42.80 -4.88
CA MET A 1 -65.59 43.79 -3.86
C MET A 1 -66.28 43.03 -2.74
N MET A 2 -65.76 43.19 -1.52
CA MET A 2 -66.42 43.12 -0.20
C MET A 2 -67.29 41.89 0.08
N GLY A 3 -66.82 40.96 0.91
CA GLY A 3 -67.01 40.99 2.38
C GLY A 3 -67.97 39.83 2.71
N THR A 4 -67.96 39.11 3.83
CA THR A 4 -67.48 39.30 5.20
C THR A 4 -67.49 37.89 5.84
N GLU A 5 -66.44 37.44 6.53
CA GLU A 5 -66.40 37.30 8.01
C GLU A 5 -67.77 36.97 8.64
N SER A 6 -67.94 35.79 9.25
CA SER A 6 -67.58 35.52 10.65
C SER A 6 -68.16 34.17 11.15
N ASP A 7 -67.29 33.41 11.82
CA ASP A 7 -67.52 32.52 12.96
C ASP A 7 -68.59 31.43 12.91
N VAL A 8 -68.10 30.20 12.68
CA VAL A 8 -68.46 29.08 13.56
C VAL A 8 -67.16 28.55 14.18
N ASP A 9 -66.76 29.25 15.23
CA ASP A 9 -65.75 28.86 16.22
C ASP A 9 -66.08 27.48 16.82
N GLU A 10 -65.30 26.46 16.46
CA GLU A 10 -64.96 25.29 17.31
C GLU A 10 -63.98 24.23 16.72
N PRO A 11 -63.40 24.30 15.47
CA PRO A 11 -62.41 23.30 15.05
C PRO A 11 -60.94 23.65 15.36
N ASN A 12 -60.59 24.94 15.50
CA ASN A 12 -59.19 25.39 15.51
C ASN A 12 -58.43 25.17 16.82
N GLN A 13 -59.12 25.03 17.96
CA GLN A 13 -58.45 24.74 19.23
C GLN A 13 -57.93 23.29 19.30
N LYS A 14 -58.66 22.32 18.71
CA LYS A 14 -58.25 20.90 18.66
C LYS A 14 -57.25 20.57 17.54
N GLN A 15 -57.17 21.39 16.48
CA GLN A 15 -56.14 21.24 15.45
C GLN A 15 -54.74 21.69 15.92
N HIS A 16 -54.68 22.69 16.81
CA HIS A 16 -53.44 23.12 17.46
C HIS A 16 -52.93 22.13 18.54
N GLU A 17 -53.83 21.42 19.25
CA GLU A 17 -53.43 20.38 20.23
C GLU A 17 -52.75 19.17 19.57
N ASN A 18 -53.22 18.72 18.40
CA ASN A 18 -52.64 17.57 17.70
C ASN A 18 -51.25 17.85 17.08
N LEU A 19 -50.98 19.09 16.66
CA LEU A 19 -49.66 19.51 16.14
C LEU A 19 -48.62 19.67 17.26
N GLY A 20 -49.04 20.13 18.44
CA GLY A 20 -48.17 20.21 19.62
C GLY A 20 -47.75 18.84 20.17
N GLN A 21 -48.61 17.83 20.05
CA GLN A 21 -48.34 16.48 20.55
C GLN A 21 -47.40 15.65 19.67
N LEU A 22 -47.49 15.76 18.33
CA LEU A 22 -46.51 15.13 17.42
C LEU A 22 -45.10 15.72 17.60
N ALA A 23 -44.98 17.03 17.76
CA ALA A 23 -43.69 17.69 18.03
C ALA A 23 -43.11 17.29 19.40
N LEU A 24 -43.96 17.09 20.42
CA LEU A 24 -43.56 16.60 21.73
C LEU A 24 -43.12 15.12 21.67
N LEU A 25 -43.80 14.30 20.86
CA LEU A 25 -43.43 12.91 20.60
C LEU A 25 -42.06 12.82 19.94
N GLN A 26 -41.85 13.58 18.85
CA GLN A 26 -40.56 13.63 18.15
C GLN A 26 -39.43 14.05 19.08
N ARG A 27 -39.64 15.08 19.90
CA ARG A 27 -38.63 15.54 20.86
C ARG A 27 -38.32 14.50 21.94
N LYS A 28 -39.31 13.73 22.40
CA LYS A 28 -39.09 12.62 23.35
C LYS A 28 -38.35 11.47 22.67
N LEU A 29 -38.69 11.17 21.42
CA LEU A 29 -38.02 10.17 20.60
C LEU A 29 -36.54 10.53 20.37
N ASP A 30 -36.24 11.80 20.05
CA ASP A 30 -34.87 12.29 19.86
C ASP A 30 -34.03 12.15 21.13
N ILE A 31 -34.60 12.46 22.31
CA ILE A 31 -33.93 12.30 23.60
C ILE A 31 -33.70 10.81 23.91
N MET A 32 -34.71 9.97 23.69
CA MET A 32 -34.62 8.54 23.92
C MET A 32 -33.59 7.87 23.00
N ASN A 33 -33.60 8.22 21.72
CA ASN A 33 -32.63 7.74 20.74
C ASN A 33 -31.20 8.21 21.09
N LYS A 34 -31.04 9.42 21.62
CA LYS A 34 -29.74 9.88 22.12
C LYS A 34 -29.26 9.05 23.31
N VAL A 35 -30.12 8.78 24.30
CA VAL A 35 -29.79 7.94 25.46
C VAL A 35 -29.50 6.49 25.04
N ILE A 36 -30.26 5.93 24.10
CA ILE A 36 -30.01 4.60 23.52
C ILE A 36 -28.63 4.55 22.86
N VAL A 37 -28.26 5.57 22.09
CA VAL A 37 -26.92 5.65 21.45
C VAL A 37 -25.82 5.68 22.50
N GLU A 38 -25.96 6.51 23.54
CA GLU A 38 -24.97 6.60 24.63
C GLU A 38 -24.88 5.30 25.46
N GLN A 39 -26.01 4.65 25.74
CA GLN A 39 -26.04 3.36 26.44
C GLN A 39 -25.48 2.24 25.56
N ARG A 40 -25.78 2.21 24.27
CA ARG A 40 -25.17 1.27 23.30
C ARG A 40 -23.67 1.45 23.24
N GLU A 41 -23.18 2.69 23.25
CA GLU A 41 -21.75 2.98 23.27
C GLU A 41 -21.11 2.51 24.59
N LYS A 42 -21.77 2.73 25.73
CA LYS A 42 -21.31 2.23 27.04
C LYS A 42 -21.33 0.71 27.13
N ILE A 43 -22.39 0.04 26.66
CA ILE A 43 -22.47 -1.42 26.56
C ILE A 43 -21.41 -1.93 25.60
N ARG A 44 -21.20 -1.30 24.44
CA ARG A 44 -20.11 -1.68 23.52
C ARG A 44 -18.75 -1.54 24.18
N SER A 45 -18.54 -0.46 24.92
CA SER A 45 -17.30 -0.21 25.64
C SER A 45 -17.07 -1.26 26.72
N TYR A 46 -18.07 -1.51 27.57
CA TYR A 46 -18.00 -2.49 28.65
C TYR A 46 -17.95 -3.94 28.14
N SER A 47 -18.74 -4.31 27.13
CA SER A 47 -18.69 -5.62 26.47
C SER A 47 -17.37 -5.85 25.75
N LYS A 48 -16.78 -4.81 25.13
CA LYS A 48 -15.41 -4.91 24.62
C LYS A 48 -14.42 -5.16 25.74
N ILE A 49 -14.57 -4.48 26.87
CA ILE A 49 -13.68 -4.67 28.02
C ILE A 49 -13.89 -6.07 28.62
N GLU A 50 -15.12 -6.58 28.74
CA GLU A 50 -15.45 -7.93 29.19
C GLU A 50 -14.87 -9.01 28.28
N GLN A 51 -15.06 -8.88 26.96
CA GLN A 51 -14.50 -9.79 25.96
C GLN A 51 -12.96 -9.74 25.92
N GLN A 52 -12.35 -8.68 26.47
CA GLN A 52 -10.90 -8.52 26.59
C GLN A 52 -10.30 -9.15 27.87
N TYR A 53 -11.08 -9.78 28.76
CA TYR A 53 -10.58 -10.50 29.94
C TYR A 53 -11.03 -11.98 29.95
N GLU A 54 -10.14 -12.92 30.34
CA GLU A 54 -10.46 -14.35 30.45
C GLU A 54 -11.38 -14.69 31.66
N ALA A 55 -12.24 -15.71 31.50
CA ALA A 55 -13.47 -15.95 32.25
C ALA A 55 -13.35 -16.42 33.73
N GLN A 56 -12.21 -16.28 34.40
CA GLN A 56 -12.01 -16.80 35.78
C GLN A 56 -11.51 -15.77 36.81
N SER A 57 -11.71 -14.48 36.55
CA SER A 57 -11.53 -13.42 37.55
C SER A 57 -12.90 -12.99 38.13
N SER A 58 -13.01 -12.85 39.45
CA SER A 58 -14.21 -12.34 40.15
C SER A 58 -14.67 -10.96 39.66
N ASP A 59 -13.76 -10.19 39.08
CA ASP A 59 -14.05 -8.85 38.55
C ASP A 59 -14.72 -8.89 37.17
N VAL A 60 -14.54 -9.99 36.42
CA VAL A 60 -15.18 -10.19 35.11
C VAL A 60 -16.65 -10.53 35.29
N GLU A 61 -17.00 -11.37 36.28
CA GLU A 61 -18.38 -11.80 36.54
C GLU A 61 -19.30 -10.64 36.95
N ALA A 62 -18.82 -9.74 37.82
CA ALA A 62 -19.51 -8.51 38.18
C ALA A 62 -19.69 -7.56 36.97
N MET A 63 -18.75 -7.57 36.03
CA MET A 63 -18.81 -6.77 34.81
C MET A 63 -19.80 -7.37 33.80
N LYS A 64 -19.86 -8.71 33.65
CA LYS A 64 -20.88 -9.41 32.84
C LYS A 64 -22.29 -9.11 33.34
N GLU A 65 -22.49 -9.15 34.66
CA GLU A 65 -23.79 -8.85 35.27
C GLU A 65 -24.20 -7.39 35.02
N THR A 66 -23.24 -6.46 35.05
CA THR A 66 -23.47 -5.05 34.74
C THR A 66 -23.81 -4.85 33.26
N ILE A 67 -23.12 -5.53 32.34
CA ILE A 67 -23.37 -5.47 30.89
C ILE A 67 -24.72 -6.09 30.55
N ASN A 68 -25.07 -7.22 31.15
CA ASN A 68 -26.38 -7.86 30.96
C ASN A 68 -27.51 -6.93 31.42
N ARG A 69 -27.39 -6.30 32.60
CA ARG A 69 -28.40 -5.33 33.09
C ARG A 69 -28.52 -4.11 32.19
N LEU A 70 -27.41 -3.57 31.66
CA LEU A 70 -27.43 -2.44 30.74
C LEU A 70 -28.02 -2.84 29.38
N THR A 71 -27.67 -4.01 28.85
CA THR A 71 -28.17 -4.55 27.58
C THR A 71 -29.66 -4.82 27.63
N GLU A 72 -30.15 -5.41 28.72
CA GLU A 72 -31.58 -5.64 28.93
C GLU A 72 -32.36 -4.31 28.97
N LYS A 73 -31.85 -3.31 29.71
CA LYS A 73 -32.46 -1.97 29.76
C LYS A 73 -32.46 -1.26 28.41
N THR A 74 -31.35 -1.35 27.67
CA THR A 74 -31.22 -0.69 26.36
C THR A 74 -32.11 -1.35 25.32
N SER A 75 -32.25 -2.69 25.36
CA SER A 75 -33.18 -3.42 24.49
C SER A 75 -34.64 -3.05 24.77
N LYS A 76 -35.00 -2.84 26.04
CA LYS A 76 -36.35 -2.35 26.41
C LYS A 76 -36.60 -0.94 25.86
N LEU A 77 -35.62 -0.05 25.96
CA LEU A 77 -35.70 1.31 25.41
C LEU A 77 -35.80 1.31 23.88
N GLU A 78 -35.07 0.44 23.18
CA GLU A 78 -35.15 0.30 21.73
C GLU A 78 -36.50 -0.24 21.26
N ALA A 79 -37.06 -1.21 21.98
CA ALA A 79 -38.40 -1.72 21.72
C ALA A 79 -39.45 -0.61 21.91
N LEU A 80 -39.29 0.21 22.96
CA LEU A 80 -40.15 1.36 23.22
C LEU A 80 -40.03 2.42 22.12
N ALA A 81 -38.79 2.75 21.71
CA ALA A 81 -38.52 3.72 20.65
C ALA A 81 -39.10 3.25 19.30
N THR A 82 -38.95 1.96 18.98
CA THR A 82 -39.53 1.35 17.77
C THR A 82 -41.05 1.38 17.81
N GLN A 83 -41.66 1.07 18.96
CA GLN A 83 -43.10 1.20 19.15
C GLN A 83 -43.56 2.65 18.99
N MET A 84 -42.82 3.62 19.53
CA MET A 84 -43.13 5.04 19.37
C MET A 84 -42.95 5.54 17.92
N GLU A 85 -41.94 5.08 17.19
CA GLU A 85 -41.70 5.37 15.77
C GLU A 85 -42.81 4.80 14.88
N GLN A 86 -43.21 3.54 15.14
CA GLN A 86 -44.31 2.90 14.41
C GLN A 86 -45.63 3.64 14.65
N LEU A 87 -45.91 3.99 15.91
CA LEU A 87 -47.08 4.79 16.26
C LEU A 87 -47.04 6.19 15.66
N GLN A 88 -45.86 6.81 15.58
CA GLN A 88 -45.70 8.10 14.89
C GLN A 88 -46.01 7.96 13.39
N CYS A 89 -45.51 6.92 12.73
CA CYS A 89 -45.77 6.67 11.31
C CYS A 89 -47.25 6.38 11.04
N GLU A 90 -47.90 5.61 11.91
CA GLU A 90 -49.34 5.35 11.87
C GLU A 90 -50.14 6.66 12.08
N LEU A 91 -49.76 7.50 13.03
CA LEU A 91 -50.36 8.82 13.27
C LEU A 91 -50.18 9.75 12.05
N GLU A 92 -49.01 9.77 11.42
CA GLU A 92 -48.73 10.56 10.22
C GLU A 92 -49.54 10.08 9.00
N SER A 93 -49.65 8.76 8.82
CA SER A 93 -50.49 8.15 7.78
C SER A 93 -51.96 8.45 8.01
N MET A 94 -52.46 8.28 9.24
CA MET A 94 -53.84 8.62 9.59
C MET A 94 -54.13 10.10 9.40
N LYS A 95 -53.15 10.98 9.65
CA LYS A 95 -53.28 12.42 9.38
C LYS A 95 -53.36 12.71 7.89
N ALA A 96 -52.50 12.10 7.07
CA ALA A 96 -52.53 12.25 5.62
C ALA A 96 -53.85 11.73 5.01
N GLU A 97 -54.34 10.58 5.46
CA GLU A 97 -55.63 10.02 5.04
C GLU A 97 -56.81 10.88 5.51
N SER A 98 -56.77 11.38 6.75
CA SER A 98 -57.76 12.35 7.26
C SER A 98 -57.81 13.63 6.43
N ASP A 99 -56.65 14.18 6.05
CA ASP A 99 -56.57 15.40 5.26
C ASP A 99 -57.03 15.17 3.80
N ASN A 100 -56.76 13.98 3.24
CA ASN A 100 -57.26 13.58 1.93
C ASN A 100 -58.80 13.43 1.95
N LEU A 101 -59.35 12.72 2.95
CA LEU A 101 -60.80 12.55 3.12
C LEU A 101 -61.53 13.88 3.37
N LYS A 102 -60.93 14.82 4.13
CA LYS A 102 -61.47 16.18 4.28
C LYS A 102 -61.46 16.97 2.97
N SER A 103 -60.48 16.72 2.11
CA SER A 103 -60.40 17.36 0.79
C SER A 103 -61.47 16.81 -0.16
N GLU A 104 -61.74 15.50 -0.12
CA GLU A 104 -62.83 14.86 -0.88
C GLU A 104 -64.22 15.31 -0.39
N LEU A 105 -64.41 15.46 0.93
CA LEU A 105 -65.66 15.95 1.52
C LEU A 105 -65.99 17.40 1.09
N LYS A 106 -64.98 18.20 0.74
CA LYS A 106 -65.18 19.58 0.23
C LYS A 106 -65.63 19.62 -1.23
N VAL A 107 -65.53 18.53 -1.99
CA VAL A 107 -65.77 18.49 -3.45
C VAL A 107 -67.07 17.75 -3.82
N SER A 108 -67.62 16.91 -2.94
CA SER A 108 -68.84 16.10 -3.22
C SER A 108 -70.01 16.50 -2.31
N GLN A 109 -71.16 16.85 -2.89
CA GLN A 109 -72.44 17.11 -2.19
C GLN A 109 -73.36 15.86 -2.09
N ILE A 110 -72.93 14.65 -2.51
CA ILE A 110 -73.82 13.47 -2.57
C ILE A 110 -73.18 12.16 -2.02
N ALA A 111 -72.02 12.21 -1.35
CA ALA A 111 -71.46 11.06 -0.63
C ALA A 111 -71.29 11.37 0.87
N GLU A 112 -72.40 11.67 1.56
CA GLU A 112 -72.38 12.50 2.77
C GLU A 112 -72.41 11.76 4.13
N GLN A 113 -72.65 10.44 4.21
CA GLN A 113 -72.73 9.78 5.54
C GLN A 113 -71.56 8.82 5.85
N ASN A 114 -71.11 8.02 4.89
CA ASN A 114 -70.09 6.99 5.13
C ASN A 114 -68.69 7.58 5.36
N THR A 115 -68.36 8.66 4.65
CA THR A 115 -67.05 9.33 4.74
C THR A 115 -66.90 10.13 6.03
N ALA A 116 -67.99 10.75 6.50
CA ALA A 116 -68.04 11.47 7.76
C ALA A 116 -67.93 10.52 8.98
N ASN A 117 -68.60 9.37 8.94
CA ASN A 117 -68.50 8.35 10.00
C ASN A 117 -67.09 7.77 10.11
N LYS A 118 -66.41 7.49 8.98
CA LYS A 118 -65.00 7.07 8.96
C LYS A 118 -64.05 8.10 9.59
N LEU A 119 -64.27 9.39 9.33
CA LEU A 119 -63.47 10.48 9.93
C LEU A 119 -63.65 10.58 11.45
N VAL A 120 -64.81 10.21 12.00
CA VAL A 120 -65.07 10.19 13.44
C VAL A 120 -64.40 8.99 14.11
N GLU A 121 -64.48 7.80 13.52
CA GLU A 121 -63.79 6.59 14.02
C GLU A 121 -62.27 6.78 14.03
N MET A 122 -61.68 7.30 12.95
CA MET A 122 -60.23 7.60 12.89
C MET A 122 -59.79 8.60 13.96
N LYS A 123 -60.65 9.57 14.31
CA LYS A 123 -60.32 10.58 15.33
C LYS A 123 -60.33 10.00 16.75
N GLN A 124 -61.17 8.98 17.00
CA GLN A 124 -61.20 8.26 18.27
C GLN A 124 -59.96 7.36 18.41
N ASP A 125 -59.59 6.65 17.35
CA ASP A 125 -58.37 5.82 17.33
C ASP A 125 -57.09 6.65 17.46
N TYR A 126 -57.03 7.83 16.83
CA TYR A 126 -55.92 8.77 16.96
C TYR A 126 -55.71 9.24 18.41
N THR A 127 -56.81 9.54 19.11
CA THR A 127 -56.78 9.97 20.53
C THR A 127 -56.31 8.85 21.46
N ASN A 128 -56.77 7.62 21.22
CA ASN A 128 -56.39 6.45 22.03
C ASN A 128 -54.90 6.11 21.89
N HIS A 129 -54.35 6.17 20.67
CA HIS A 129 -52.93 5.93 20.43
C HIS A 129 -52.03 6.98 21.11
N ILE A 130 -52.44 8.26 21.13
CA ILE A 130 -51.71 9.32 21.83
C ILE A 130 -51.71 9.11 23.35
N ALA A 131 -52.83 8.68 23.93
CA ALA A 131 -52.93 8.40 25.37
C ALA A 131 -51.98 7.27 25.80
N THR A 132 -51.88 6.20 25.00
CA THR A 132 -50.95 5.09 25.23
C THR A 132 -49.49 5.56 25.21
N ILE A 133 -49.11 6.45 24.29
CA ILE A 133 -47.73 6.96 24.18
C ILE A 133 -47.36 7.86 25.37
N LEU A 134 -48.29 8.70 25.84
CA LEU A 134 -48.05 9.58 26.99
C LEU A 134 -47.91 8.82 28.31
N GLN A 135 -48.57 7.67 28.45
CA GLN A 135 -48.51 6.83 29.64
C GLN A 135 -47.20 6.01 29.71
N VAL A 136 -46.75 5.47 28.57
CA VAL A 136 -45.49 4.72 28.45
C VAL A 136 -44.25 5.61 28.65
N GLY A 137 -44.28 6.86 28.15
CA GLY A 137 -43.11 7.74 28.17
C GLY A 137 -42.81 8.49 29.49
N ASN A 138 -43.63 8.39 30.54
CA ASN A 138 -43.45 9.18 31.77
C ASN A 138 -42.92 8.37 32.97
N GLU A 139 -43.18 7.07 33.08
CA GLU A 139 -42.72 6.25 34.22
C GLU A 139 -41.27 5.78 34.07
N GLU A 140 -40.85 5.33 32.88
CA GLU A 140 -39.47 4.84 32.65
C GLU A 140 -38.43 5.96 32.47
N MET A 141 -38.81 7.09 31.84
CA MET A 141 -37.93 8.25 31.65
C MET A 141 -37.52 8.91 32.98
N ASN A 142 -38.45 9.02 33.94
CA ASN A 142 -38.17 9.60 35.26
C ASN A 142 -37.28 8.69 36.12
N TYR A 143 -37.33 7.37 35.92
CA TYR A 143 -36.45 6.41 36.58
C TYR A 143 -35.01 6.44 36.04
N LEU A 144 -34.83 6.78 34.75
CA LEU A 144 -33.52 6.83 34.09
C LEU A 144 -32.74 8.12 34.38
N LEU A 145 -33.40 9.28 34.42
CA LEU A 145 -32.79 10.57 34.81
C LEU A 145 -32.28 10.57 36.27
N TYR A 146 -32.87 9.74 37.15
CA TYR A 146 -32.46 9.62 38.55
C TYR A 146 -31.18 8.79 38.73
N GLN A 147 -30.87 7.84 37.83
CA GLN A 147 -29.70 6.95 37.95
C GLN A 147 -28.41 7.49 37.31
N GLU A 148 -28.48 8.44 36.36
CA GLU A 148 -27.28 9.07 35.79
C GLU A 148 -26.42 9.77 36.86
N ASN A 149 -27.05 10.30 37.92
CA ASN A 149 -26.34 10.94 39.03
C ASN A 149 -25.66 9.95 39.99
N THR A 150 -25.99 8.66 39.95
CA THR A 150 -25.42 7.65 40.88
C THR A 150 -24.26 6.85 40.24
N ILE A 151 -24.23 6.73 38.91
CA ILE A 151 -23.20 5.97 38.19
C ILE A 151 -21.92 6.80 37.95
N ALA A 152 -22.04 8.13 37.80
CA ALA A 152 -20.90 9.05 37.79
C ALA A 152 -20.05 8.99 39.09
N ALA A 153 -20.63 8.54 40.21
CA ALA A 153 -19.92 8.36 41.48
C ALA A 153 -19.15 7.01 41.58
N LEU A 154 -19.48 6.01 40.75
CA LEU A 154 -18.82 4.70 40.71
C LEU A 154 -17.69 4.64 39.67
N GLU A 155 -17.73 5.50 38.65
CA GLU A 155 -16.65 5.72 37.69
C GLU A 155 -15.36 6.28 38.33
N MET A 156 -15.41 6.80 39.56
CA MET A 156 -14.27 7.49 40.19
C MET A 156 -13.43 6.65 41.15
N ASN A 157 -13.90 5.49 41.65
CA ASN A 157 -13.28 4.83 42.82
C ASN A 157 -12.60 3.47 42.61
N LEU A 158 -12.76 2.76 41.48
CA LEU A 158 -12.30 1.35 41.38
C LEU A 158 -11.18 1.02 40.38
N LYS A 159 -10.72 1.92 39.50
CA LYS A 159 -9.66 1.55 38.51
C LYS A 159 -8.37 2.38 38.53
N THR A 160 -8.31 3.45 39.32
CA THR A 160 -7.22 4.44 39.20
C THR A 160 -6.07 4.31 40.20
N TRP A 161 -6.18 3.53 41.30
CA TRP A 161 -5.25 3.79 42.41
C TRP A 161 -4.17 2.77 42.76
N PHE A 162 -4.28 1.43 42.56
CA PHE A 162 -3.26 0.57 43.21
C PHE A 162 -2.65 -0.66 42.49
N LEU A 163 -3.08 -1.09 41.30
CA LEU A 163 -2.46 -2.29 40.67
C LEU A 163 -2.11 -2.18 39.18
N LYS A 164 -2.34 -1.02 38.56
CA LYS A 164 -2.15 -0.83 37.10
C LYS A 164 -0.78 -0.32 36.62
N PRO A 165 0.14 0.28 37.42
CA PRO A 165 1.42 0.70 36.85
C PRO A 165 2.32 -0.47 36.45
N ALA A 166 2.13 -1.67 37.01
CA ALA A 166 3.04 -2.79 36.75
C ALA A 166 2.55 -3.79 35.69
N SER A 167 1.24 -3.90 35.39
CA SER A 167 0.73 -4.86 34.40
C SER A 167 0.31 -4.22 33.06
N LEU A 168 -0.15 -2.96 33.07
CA LEU A 168 -0.45 -2.22 31.83
C LEU A 168 0.79 -1.64 31.17
N MET A 169 1.89 -1.46 31.90
CA MET A 169 3.18 -1.13 31.32
C MET A 169 3.69 -2.25 30.41
N TRP A 170 3.20 -3.49 30.59
CA TRP A 170 3.65 -4.66 29.83
C TRP A 170 2.61 -5.21 28.83
N LYS A 171 1.30 -5.05 29.09
CA LYS A 171 0.27 -5.48 28.12
C LYS A 171 0.24 -4.64 26.84
N SER A 172 0.61 -3.35 26.87
CA SER A 172 0.81 -2.57 25.63
C SER A 172 2.16 -2.83 24.96
N LEU A 173 3.06 -3.57 25.62
CA LEU A 173 4.35 -4.02 25.08
C LEU A 173 4.23 -5.43 24.46
N LEU A 174 3.15 -6.18 24.75
CA LEU A 174 2.97 -7.56 24.29
C LEU A 174 1.77 -7.79 23.35
N CYS A 175 0.76 -6.91 23.34
CA CYS A 175 -0.44 -7.13 22.50
C CYS A 175 -0.75 -6.00 21.51
N GLY A 176 0.24 -5.16 21.21
CA GLY A 176 0.19 -4.28 20.07
C GLY A 176 1.58 -4.12 19.46
N GLY A 177 1.86 -4.88 18.41
CA GLY A 177 2.99 -4.69 17.51
C GLY A 177 4.35 -5.07 18.10
N ASP A 178 5.14 -5.82 17.33
CA ASP A 178 6.57 -6.07 17.54
C ASP A 178 6.97 -6.86 18.80
N ILE A 179 7.23 -8.16 18.60
CA ILE A 179 8.38 -8.80 19.26
C ILE A 179 9.53 -8.77 18.25
N HIS A 180 10.04 -7.58 17.99
CA HIS A 180 11.47 -7.46 17.73
C HIS A 180 12.17 -7.65 19.06
N ARG A 181 13.31 -8.36 19.05
CA ARG A 181 14.36 -8.23 20.06
C ARG A 181 14.30 -6.82 20.64
N ALA A 182 14.23 -6.70 21.95
CA ALA A 182 14.64 -5.50 22.66
C ALA A 182 16.12 -5.25 22.33
N VAL A 183 16.39 -4.74 21.12
CA VAL A 183 17.50 -3.83 20.92
C VAL A 183 16.99 -2.61 21.64
N GLN A 184 17.43 -2.41 22.89
CA GLN A 184 17.37 -1.11 23.53
C GLN A 184 17.66 -0.09 22.44
N ILE A 185 16.70 0.79 22.14
CA ILE A 185 16.97 1.96 21.30
C ILE A 185 17.85 2.85 22.18
N HIS A 186 19.13 2.49 22.25
CA HIS A 186 20.15 3.30 22.86
C HIS A 186 20.44 4.38 21.84
N TRP A 187 19.67 5.46 21.92
CA TRP A 187 19.91 6.64 21.12
C TRP A 187 21.24 7.24 21.58
N VAL A 188 22.29 6.91 20.86
CA VAL A 188 23.63 7.41 21.14
C VAL A 188 23.61 8.91 20.86
N PRO A 189 23.87 9.78 21.85
CA PRO A 189 23.96 11.21 21.61
C PRO A 189 25.02 11.51 20.55
N ASP A 190 24.80 12.51 19.71
CA ASP A 190 25.78 12.85 18.65
C ASP A 190 27.17 13.21 19.19
N SER A 191 27.25 13.66 20.44
CA SER A 191 28.50 13.92 21.17
C SER A 191 29.22 12.67 21.66
N ALA A 192 28.54 11.51 21.73
CA ALA A 192 29.11 10.29 22.28
C ALA A 192 30.00 9.53 21.29
N THR A 193 30.05 9.94 20.02
CA THR A 193 30.96 9.36 19.02
C THR A 193 31.34 10.34 17.90
N THR A 194 32.63 10.33 17.56
CA THR A 194 33.22 11.18 16.50
C THR A 194 33.49 10.41 15.21
N CYS A 195 33.16 9.12 15.15
CA CYS A 195 33.39 8.25 13.98
C CYS A 195 32.27 7.23 13.79
N CYS A 196 32.11 6.75 12.55
CA CYS A 196 31.10 5.76 12.18
C CYS A 196 31.20 4.51 13.07
N GLN A 197 30.09 4.15 13.71
CA GLN A 197 30.03 3.02 14.64
C GLN A 197 29.96 1.64 13.94
N GLU A 198 30.18 1.60 12.62
CA GLU A 198 30.47 0.36 11.89
C GLU A 198 31.94 -0.04 12.16
N PRO A 199 32.21 -1.19 12.81
CA PRO A 199 33.54 -1.56 13.30
C PRO A 199 34.66 -1.53 12.24
N ALA A 200 34.34 -1.77 10.97
CA ALA A 200 35.29 -1.80 9.87
C ALA A 200 35.45 -0.44 9.13
N CYS A 201 34.63 0.57 9.45
CA CYS A 201 34.59 1.82 8.70
C CYS A 201 35.62 2.83 9.18
N GLY A 202 35.66 3.13 10.48
CA GLY A 202 36.57 4.11 11.08
C GLY A 202 36.42 5.56 10.57
N ALA A 203 35.45 5.85 9.70
CA ALA A 203 35.32 7.18 9.09
C ALA A 203 34.90 8.22 10.13
N LYS A 204 35.70 9.27 10.30
CA LYS A 204 35.38 10.39 11.20
C LYS A 204 34.20 11.19 10.64
N PHE A 205 33.32 11.63 11.53
CA PHE A 205 32.17 12.45 11.18
C PHE A 205 32.59 13.91 11.00
N THR A 206 32.19 14.50 9.87
CA THR A 206 32.49 15.88 9.48
C THR A 206 31.23 16.54 8.89
N LEU A 207 31.31 17.82 8.52
CA LEU A 207 30.24 18.54 7.81
C LEU A 207 29.81 17.86 6.50
N PHE A 208 30.73 17.16 5.84
CA PHE A 208 30.51 16.48 4.56
C PHE A 208 30.28 14.97 4.71
N ASN A 209 30.83 14.36 5.77
CA ASN A 209 30.57 12.97 6.16
C ASN A 209 29.72 12.95 7.44
N ARG A 210 28.41 13.14 7.27
CA ARG A 210 27.50 13.43 8.37
C ARG A 210 27.13 12.20 9.21
N ARG A 211 26.80 12.46 10.48
CA ARG A 211 26.24 11.50 11.43
C ARG A 211 24.82 11.15 11.04
N HIS A 212 24.49 9.88 11.08
CA HIS A 212 23.14 9.43 10.79
C HIS A 212 22.78 8.29 11.76
N HIS A 213 21.73 8.49 12.53
CA HIS A 213 21.25 7.47 13.46
C HIS A 213 20.51 6.37 12.72
N CYS A 214 20.82 5.13 13.08
CA CYS A 214 19.98 4.00 12.74
C CYS A 214 18.64 4.13 13.48
N ARG A 215 17.54 4.21 12.73
CA ARG A 215 16.17 4.32 13.28
C ARG A 215 15.72 3.14 14.13
N ARG A 216 16.51 2.05 14.13
CA ARG A 216 16.21 0.83 14.88
C ARG A 216 17.09 0.59 16.11
N CYS A 217 18.40 0.91 16.07
CA CYS A 217 19.28 0.72 17.23
C CYS A 217 19.80 2.01 17.86
N GLY A 218 19.51 3.18 17.28
CA GLY A 218 19.94 4.48 17.82
C GLY A 218 21.45 4.79 17.76
N LYS A 219 22.26 3.89 17.19
CA LYS A 219 23.71 4.11 16.95
C LYS A 219 23.94 4.95 15.69
N ILE A 220 25.10 5.60 15.61
CA ILE A 220 25.45 6.61 14.61
C ILE A 220 26.41 6.04 13.55
N TYR A 221 26.05 6.19 12.27
CA TYR A 221 26.80 5.66 11.12
C TYR A 221 26.96 6.73 10.05
N CYS A 222 27.89 6.53 9.11
CA CYS A 222 27.98 7.37 7.90
C CYS A 222 26.98 6.89 6.85
N LYS A 223 26.67 7.75 5.88
CA LYS A 223 25.70 7.48 4.80
C LYS A 223 25.94 6.14 4.09
N ASP A 224 27.19 5.77 3.89
CA ASP A 224 27.56 4.54 3.17
C ASP A 224 27.25 3.25 3.94
N HIS A 225 27.05 3.34 5.26
CA HIS A 225 26.73 2.21 6.14
C HIS A 225 25.27 2.17 6.60
N LEU A 226 24.43 3.01 5.99
CA LEU A 226 23.00 3.04 6.22
C LEU A 226 22.24 2.60 4.97
N LYS A 227 21.12 1.93 5.20
CA LYS A 227 20.25 1.40 4.17
C LYS A 227 18.83 1.84 4.43
N TYR A 228 18.12 2.18 3.37
CA TYR A 228 16.70 2.43 3.41
C TYR A 228 15.99 1.08 3.55
N LEU A 229 15.15 0.95 4.58
CA LEU A 229 14.32 -0.21 4.80
C LEU A 229 12.87 0.26 4.97
N ASN A 230 11.89 -0.48 4.46
CA ASN A 230 10.50 -0.22 4.80
C ASN A 230 10.33 -0.60 6.28
N ILE A 231 10.11 0.38 7.15
CA ILE A 231 9.86 0.10 8.57
C ILE A 231 8.43 0.50 8.87
N THR A 232 7.60 -0.46 9.27
CA THR A 232 6.32 -0.21 9.93
C THR A 232 6.63 0.20 11.37
N ILE A 233 6.69 1.49 11.65
CA ILE A 233 6.84 1.97 13.02
C ILE A 233 5.44 2.23 13.57
N VAL A 234 4.98 1.28 14.40
CA VAL A 234 3.76 1.31 15.24
C VAL A 234 2.44 1.09 14.49
N GLU A 235 1.68 0.14 15.01
CA GLU A 235 0.36 -0.30 14.55
C GLU A 235 -0.67 0.82 14.41
N LYS A 236 -1.15 1.01 13.17
CA LYS A 236 -2.55 0.91 12.78
C LYS A 236 -2.63 1.07 11.26
N THR A 237 -3.40 0.17 10.63
CA THR A 237 -3.63 0.04 9.18
C THR A 237 -2.38 -0.30 8.35
N PHE A 238 -2.44 -1.41 7.62
CA PHE A 238 -1.58 -1.63 6.46
C PHE A 238 -1.94 -0.57 5.44
N ASP A 239 -1.11 0.47 5.35
CA ASP A 239 -1.09 1.39 4.22
C ASP A 239 0.13 1.03 3.37
N GLU A 240 -0.11 0.83 2.08
CA GLU A 240 0.89 0.47 1.07
C GLU A 240 1.91 1.62 0.82
N ASN A 241 1.76 2.76 1.51
CA ASN A 241 2.57 3.98 1.39
C ASN A 241 3.47 4.30 2.62
N ALA A 242 3.75 3.34 3.51
CA ALA A 242 4.56 3.61 4.71
C ALA A 242 5.99 4.09 4.36
N PRO A 243 6.53 5.12 5.06
CA PRO A 243 7.82 5.71 4.72
C PRO A 243 9.00 4.75 4.96
N ARG A 244 9.95 4.75 4.02
CA ARG A 244 11.27 4.12 4.20
C ARG A 244 12.02 4.82 5.33
N ALA A 245 12.66 4.05 6.20
CA ALA A 245 13.46 4.56 7.30
C ALA A 245 14.89 4.04 7.23
N LEU A 246 15.84 4.95 7.51
CA LEU A 246 17.27 4.67 7.52
C LEU A 246 17.69 3.76 8.69
N VAL A 247 18.23 2.58 8.39
CA VAL A 247 18.78 1.65 9.40
C VAL A 247 20.18 1.19 9.04
N CYS A 248 21.00 0.94 10.05
CA CYS A 248 22.38 0.47 9.83
C CYS A 248 22.37 -0.93 9.23
N GLY A 249 23.50 -1.32 8.63
CA GLY A 249 23.65 -2.63 8.00
C GLY A 249 23.22 -3.80 8.89
N GLU A 250 23.54 -3.76 10.19
CA GLU A 250 23.15 -4.79 11.15
C GLU A 250 21.63 -4.80 11.41
N CYS A 251 21.04 -3.63 11.67
CA CYS A 251 19.59 -3.52 11.89
C CYS A 251 18.77 -3.81 10.65
N SER A 252 19.29 -3.50 9.47
CA SER A 252 18.70 -3.93 8.21
C SER A 252 18.73 -5.45 8.09
N ARG A 253 19.85 -6.09 8.44
CA ARG A 253 19.98 -7.55 8.43
C ARG A 253 19.04 -8.22 9.44
N ILE A 254 18.93 -7.69 10.65
CA ILE A 254 18.01 -8.19 11.69
C ILE A 254 16.54 -7.98 11.27
N ALA A 255 16.22 -6.98 10.44
CA ALA A 255 14.85 -6.70 10.02
C ALA A 255 14.43 -7.61 8.87
N GLN A 256 15.43 -8.12 8.14
CA GLN A 256 15.33 -9.08 7.07
C GLN A 256 15.43 -10.54 7.57
N LEU A 257 15.51 -10.77 8.89
CA LEU A 257 15.40 -12.11 9.47
C LEU A 257 13.93 -12.58 9.42
N PRO A 258 13.66 -13.86 9.08
CA PRO A 258 12.30 -14.35 8.94
C PRO A 258 11.54 -14.34 10.27
N LYS A 259 10.28 -13.86 10.25
CA LYS A 259 9.35 -13.83 11.40
C LYS A 259 8.97 -15.22 11.95
N THR A 260 9.43 -16.33 11.34
CA THR A 260 8.98 -17.70 11.63
C THR A 260 9.64 -18.38 12.83
N GLN A 261 10.07 -17.64 13.84
CA GLN A 261 10.52 -18.21 15.12
C GLN A 261 9.80 -17.65 16.35
N PHE A 262 8.74 -16.86 16.18
CA PHE A 262 8.07 -16.19 17.30
C PHE A 262 6.58 -16.52 17.44
N SER A 263 6.10 -17.60 16.83
CA SER A 263 4.68 -18.00 16.87
C SER A 263 4.35 -19.12 17.86
N SER A 264 5.19 -19.35 18.86
CA SER A 264 4.87 -20.25 19.98
C SER A 264 5.29 -19.61 21.30
N PHE A 265 4.62 -18.52 21.66
CA PHE A 265 4.64 -18.04 23.04
C PHE A 265 3.27 -18.29 23.65
N GLU A 266 3.15 -19.45 24.28
CA GLU A 266 2.21 -19.62 25.39
C GLU A 266 2.62 -18.67 26.52
N GLU A 267 1.62 -18.22 27.27
CA GLU A 267 1.63 -17.21 28.33
C GLU A 267 2.88 -17.21 29.24
N CYS A 268 3.75 -16.20 29.10
CA CYS A 268 4.64 -15.82 30.19
C CYS A 268 3.83 -15.06 31.25
N VAL A 269 3.46 -15.76 32.32
CA VAL A 269 2.84 -15.18 33.51
C VAL A 269 3.93 -14.56 34.40
N PHE A 270 3.94 -13.24 34.55
CA PHE A 270 4.87 -12.50 35.42
C PHE A 270 4.26 -12.22 36.81
N SER A 271 5.11 -12.05 37.82
CA SER A 271 4.74 -11.67 39.18
C SER A 271 5.43 -10.37 39.64
N HIS A 272 4.96 -9.73 40.72
CA HIS A 272 5.53 -8.49 41.23
C HIS A 272 6.98 -8.63 41.76
N SER A 273 7.43 -9.85 42.04
CA SER A 273 8.79 -10.14 42.52
C SER A 273 9.86 -10.07 41.42
N ASP A 274 9.46 -9.87 40.17
CA ASP A 274 10.33 -9.95 38.99
C ASP A 274 10.82 -8.57 38.49
N VAL A 275 10.47 -7.48 39.18
CA VAL A 275 10.82 -6.09 38.82
C VAL A 275 11.50 -5.36 39.97
N GLU A 276 12.68 -4.81 39.72
CA GLU A 276 13.48 -4.04 40.67
C GLU A 276 13.62 -2.58 40.19
N VAL A 277 13.15 -1.63 41.00
CA VAL A 277 13.29 -0.20 40.69
C VAL A 277 14.54 0.35 41.38
N LEU A 278 15.52 0.74 40.58
CA LEU A 278 16.74 1.40 41.00
C LEU A 278 16.58 2.94 40.85
N ASN A 279 17.50 3.73 41.40
CA ASN A 279 17.32 5.19 41.50
C ASN A 279 17.09 5.89 40.14
N ASP A 280 17.83 5.51 39.09
CA ASP A 280 17.78 6.06 37.74
C ASP A 280 17.24 5.09 36.69
N LYS A 281 16.99 3.84 37.07
CA LYS A 281 16.69 2.73 36.17
C LYS A 281 15.62 1.78 36.71
N VAL A 282 14.98 1.06 35.82
CA VAL A 282 14.09 -0.06 36.16
C VAL A 282 14.70 -1.33 35.60
N ARG A 283 14.94 -2.32 36.46
CA ARG A 283 15.44 -3.64 36.10
C ARG A 283 14.31 -4.66 36.14
N ILE A 284 14.25 -5.56 35.18
CA ILE A 284 13.28 -6.65 35.08
C ILE A 284 13.99 -7.97 34.87
N ILE A 285 13.61 -8.98 35.64
CA ILE A 285 14.14 -10.34 35.59
C ILE A 285 13.06 -11.23 34.96
N TRP A 286 13.45 -12.00 33.95
CA TRP A 286 12.55 -12.77 33.11
C TRP A 286 12.65 -14.26 33.49
N PRO A 287 11.55 -14.90 33.94
CA PRO A 287 11.56 -16.33 34.23
C PRO A 287 11.75 -17.15 32.93
N ARG A 288 12.45 -18.28 33.10
CA ARG A 288 13.01 -19.22 32.10
C ARG A 288 12.44 -19.08 30.67
N ASP A 289 13.33 -18.69 29.76
CA ASP A 289 12.99 -18.07 28.47
C ASP A 289 13.27 -18.99 27.26
N ALA A 290 12.44 -18.90 26.22
CA ALA A 290 12.60 -19.59 24.93
C ALA A 290 13.64 -18.91 24.00
N LEU A 291 14.34 -17.90 24.50
CA LEU A 291 15.27 -17.05 23.74
C LEU A 291 16.76 -17.38 23.95
N SER A 292 17.10 -18.40 24.75
CA SER A 292 18.48 -18.86 24.94
C SER A 292 18.54 -20.39 24.96
N PRO A 293 19.41 -21.05 24.17
CA PRO A 293 19.69 -22.48 24.32
C PRO A 293 20.45 -22.81 25.61
N HIS A 294 20.74 -21.81 26.45
CA HIS A 294 21.46 -21.97 27.71
C HIS A 294 20.60 -21.48 28.88
N THR A 295 20.51 -22.33 29.88
CA THR A 295 19.57 -22.41 31.01
C THR A 295 19.64 -21.27 32.05
N GLN A 296 19.75 -20.00 31.65
CA GLN A 296 19.82 -18.86 32.60
C GLN A 296 18.69 -17.84 32.39
N GLU A 297 18.24 -17.25 33.50
CA GLU A 297 17.26 -16.16 33.58
C GLU A 297 17.74 -14.93 32.80
N HIS A 298 16.86 -14.29 32.01
CA HIS A 298 17.19 -13.08 31.25
C HIS A 298 16.92 -11.84 32.12
N VAL A 299 17.70 -10.76 31.98
CA VAL A 299 17.52 -9.52 32.75
C VAL A 299 17.61 -8.31 31.82
N SER A 300 16.68 -7.36 31.93
CA SER A 300 16.66 -6.11 31.16
C SER A 300 16.67 -4.89 32.08
N GLU A 301 17.33 -3.80 31.66
CA GLU A 301 17.36 -2.52 32.39
C GLU A 301 16.90 -1.36 31.48
N TYR A 302 16.13 -0.42 32.05
CA TYR A 302 15.57 0.73 31.33
C TYR A 302 15.83 2.03 32.09
N ASP A 303 16.32 3.05 31.41
CA ASP A 303 16.51 4.38 31.99
C ASP A 303 15.16 5.06 32.25
N LYS A 304 15.03 5.70 33.41
CA LYS A 304 13.80 6.38 33.84
C LYS A 304 13.39 7.51 32.89
N LEU A 305 14.35 8.24 32.32
CA LEU A 305 14.11 9.30 31.33
C LEU A 305 13.57 8.76 30.01
N TRP A 306 14.03 7.58 29.59
CA TRP A 306 13.53 6.91 28.41
C TRP A 306 12.08 6.47 28.61
N LEU A 307 11.77 5.85 29.76
CA LEU A 307 10.39 5.47 30.12
C LEU A 307 9.45 6.68 30.21
N GLN A 308 9.93 7.83 30.70
CA GLN A 308 9.17 9.09 30.72
C GLN A 308 8.93 9.68 29.33
N ARG A 309 9.89 9.53 28.40
CA ARG A 309 9.78 10.03 27.02
C ARG A 309 8.73 9.28 26.19
N PHE A 310 8.57 7.99 26.42
CA PHE A 310 7.63 7.11 25.70
C PHE A 310 6.33 6.85 26.48
N GLN A 311 5.95 7.78 27.37
CA GLN A 311 4.75 7.66 28.18
C GLN A 311 3.48 7.86 27.34
N TYR A 312 2.71 6.79 27.16
CA TYR A 312 1.47 6.76 26.35
C TYR A 312 0.30 7.57 26.91
N SER A 313 0.38 8.08 28.15
CA SER A 313 -0.71 8.84 28.79
C SER A 313 -0.80 10.31 28.36
N LYS A 314 0.09 10.77 27.46
CA LYS A 314 -0.09 12.05 26.76
C LYS A 314 -0.74 11.76 25.41
N PRO A 315 -1.73 12.54 24.94
CA PRO A 315 -2.22 12.42 23.57
C PRO A 315 -0.99 12.45 22.65
N PHE A 316 -0.92 11.47 21.74
CA PHE A 316 0.16 11.29 20.77
C PHE A 316 0.60 12.67 20.27
N GLN A 317 1.88 12.99 20.48
CA GLN A 317 2.44 14.35 20.38
C GLN A 317 1.80 15.13 19.22
N GLN A 318 1.27 16.32 19.51
CA GLN A 318 0.87 17.30 18.49
C GLN A 318 1.99 17.40 17.45
N THR A 319 1.76 16.84 16.27
CA THR A 319 2.55 17.16 15.07
C THR A 319 2.61 18.68 15.00
N ILE A 320 3.81 19.27 14.99
CA ILE A 320 3.97 20.72 14.85
C ILE A 320 3.26 21.08 13.55
N LYS A 321 2.13 21.77 13.64
CA LYS A 321 1.35 22.13 12.46
C LYS A 321 2.14 23.16 11.66
N PRO A 322 2.15 23.09 10.33
CA PRO A 322 2.71 24.15 9.50
C PRO A 322 2.01 25.48 9.82
N VAL A 323 2.74 26.57 9.68
CA VAL A 323 2.18 27.93 9.84
C VAL A 323 1.45 28.29 8.55
N LEU A 324 0.12 28.29 8.58
CA LEU A 324 -0.69 28.78 7.47
C LEU A 324 -0.43 30.27 7.29
N TRP A 325 -0.12 30.70 6.06
CA TRP A 325 0.33 32.07 5.84
C TRP A 325 -0.43 32.83 4.75
N ASP A 326 -0.43 34.14 4.93
CA ASP A 326 -0.79 35.17 3.98
C ASP A 326 0.26 36.31 4.05
N LEU A 327 -0.01 37.45 3.41
CA LEU A 327 0.92 38.58 3.40
C LEU A 327 1.14 39.23 4.78
N THR A 328 0.25 39.01 5.75
CA THR A 328 0.33 39.63 7.09
C THR A 328 1.29 38.91 8.01
N ASN A 329 1.44 37.59 7.86
CA ASN A 329 2.21 36.76 8.77
C ASN A 329 3.39 36.02 8.11
N TYR A 330 3.49 36.02 6.77
CA TYR A 330 4.65 35.45 6.09
C TYR A 330 5.91 36.31 6.31
N LYS A 331 6.87 35.78 7.06
CA LYS A 331 8.15 36.44 7.34
C LYS A 331 9.24 35.84 6.48
N ARG A 332 9.61 36.56 5.41
CA ARG A 332 10.75 36.20 4.56
C ARG A 332 12.07 36.49 5.27
N GLU A 333 12.83 35.44 5.52
CA GLU A 333 14.27 35.53 5.75
C GLU A 333 14.97 34.89 4.55
N THR A 334 15.92 35.60 3.94
CA THR A 334 16.62 35.13 2.74
C THR A 334 18.03 34.73 3.14
N ILE A 335 18.43 33.52 2.76
CA ILE A 335 19.70 32.93 3.17
C ILE A 335 20.70 33.08 2.02
N ASP A 336 21.92 33.54 2.30
CA ASP A 336 22.98 33.53 1.30
C ASP A 336 23.39 32.09 0.97
N TYR A 337 23.77 31.81 -0.27
CA TYR A 337 24.23 30.48 -0.68
C TYR A 337 25.42 29.99 0.16
N LYS A 338 26.32 30.88 0.58
CA LYS A 338 27.44 30.53 1.47
C LYS A 338 26.96 30.12 2.84
N ASP A 339 25.96 30.84 3.38
CA ASP A 339 25.38 30.52 4.69
C ASP A 339 24.56 29.23 4.62
N PHE A 340 23.87 28.97 3.51
CA PHE A 340 23.18 27.70 3.26
C PHE A 340 24.11 26.48 3.34
N GLN A 341 25.39 26.63 2.97
CA GLN A 341 26.37 25.54 3.08
C GLN A 341 26.76 25.22 4.54
N THR A 342 26.42 26.11 5.48
CA THR A 342 26.59 25.88 6.93
C THR A 342 25.40 25.13 7.54
N PRO A 343 25.58 24.39 8.65
CA PRO A 343 24.47 23.74 9.36
C PRO A 343 23.37 24.70 9.80
N GLU A 344 23.75 25.89 10.28
CA GLU A 344 22.84 26.90 10.80
C GLU A 344 21.97 27.47 9.69
N GLY A 345 22.58 27.87 8.56
CA GLY A 345 21.83 28.36 7.40
C GLY A 345 20.93 27.29 6.78
N PHE A 346 21.41 26.04 6.68
CA PHE A 346 20.59 24.93 6.19
C PHE A 346 19.37 24.66 7.10
N LYS A 347 19.55 24.76 8.42
CA LYS A 347 18.48 24.60 9.41
C LYS A 347 17.39 25.66 9.24
N ILE A 348 17.77 26.91 9.00
CA ILE A 348 16.81 28.00 8.74
C ILE A 348 15.97 27.69 7.49
N VAL A 349 16.62 27.22 6.42
CA VAL A 349 15.90 26.86 5.18
C VAL A 349 14.93 25.71 5.40
N LEU A 350 15.32 24.65 6.13
CA LEU A 350 14.41 23.56 6.50
C LEU A 350 13.25 24.07 7.36
N GLN A 351 13.50 24.99 8.30
CA GLN A 351 12.46 25.57 9.13
C GLN A 351 11.45 26.36 8.29
N GLN A 352 11.92 27.17 7.34
CA GLN A 352 11.05 27.92 6.45
C GLN A 352 10.23 27.02 5.52
N LEU A 353 10.81 25.92 5.03
CA LEU A 353 10.09 24.93 4.23
C LEU A 353 9.06 24.16 5.06
N HIS A 354 9.34 23.88 6.33
CA HIS A 354 8.37 23.29 7.24
C HIS A 354 7.21 24.26 7.53
N ASP A 355 7.55 25.46 8.01
CA ASP A 355 6.56 26.42 8.48
C ASP A 355 5.73 26.99 7.34
N TYR A 356 6.39 27.44 6.27
CA TYR A 356 5.75 28.15 5.16
C TYR A 356 5.69 27.33 3.86
N GLY A 357 6.49 26.27 3.72
CA GLY A 357 6.60 25.58 2.42
C GLY A 357 7.28 26.42 1.35
N LEU A 358 7.95 27.52 1.69
CA LEU A 358 8.57 28.46 0.76
C LEU A 358 9.83 29.07 1.38
N SER A 359 10.97 28.96 0.69
CA SER A 359 12.26 29.51 1.11
C SER A 359 13.05 30.04 -0.09
N PHE A 360 13.94 30.99 0.16
CA PHE A 360 14.73 31.67 -0.86
C PHE A 360 16.22 31.68 -0.48
N LEU A 361 17.06 31.34 -1.46
CA LEU A 361 18.50 31.49 -1.43
C LEU A 361 18.95 32.62 -2.36
N LYS A 362 19.99 33.35 -1.95
CA LYS A 362 20.65 34.39 -2.75
C LYS A 362 22.07 34.03 -3.11
N ASN A 363 22.60 34.68 -4.14
CA ASN A 363 23.99 34.56 -4.56
C ASN A 363 24.42 33.11 -4.88
N VAL A 364 23.47 32.32 -5.41
CA VAL A 364 23.75 30.97 -5.91
C VAL A 364 24.53 31.08 -7.22
N PRO A 365 25.71 30.44 -7.34
CA PRO A 365 26.59 30.55 -8.51
C PRO A 365 25.87 30.32 -9.84
N THR A 366 26.10 31.20 -10.83
CA THR A 366 25.45 31.14 -12.15
C THR A 366 26.41 30.71 -13.27
N GLU A 367 27.69 30.50 -12.98
CA GLU A 367 28.70 30.09 -13.97
C GLU A 367 28.46 28.66 -14.47
N ASN A 368 27.80 27.82 -13.66
CA ASN A 368 27.44 26.45 -14.00
C ASN A 368 25.94 26.22 -13.76
N ASP A 369 25.26 25.70 -14.78
CA ASP A 369 23.83 25.44 -14.74
C ASP A 369 23.46 24.21 -13.86
N THR A 370 24.41 23.42 -13.35
CA THR A 370 24.11 22.29 -12.45
C THR A 370 23.95 22.70 -10.98
N GLN A 371 24.07 23.99 -10.65
CA GLN A 371 24.09 24.44 -9.25
C GLN A 371 22.78 24.14 -8.51
N VAL A 372 21.65 24.20 -9.22
CA VAL A 372 20.33 23.82 -8.69
C VAL A 372 20.28 22.34 -8.27
N GLU A 373 20.98 21.46 -8.99
CA GLU A 373 21.03 20.02 -8.66
C GLU A 373 21.82 19.78 -7.37
N GLN A 374 22.90 20.52 -7.16
CA GLN A 374 23.69 20.42 -5.92
C GLN A 374 22.89 20.89 -4.70
N VAL A 375 22.14 21.99 -4.85
CA VAL A 375 21.24 22.47 -3.79
C VAL A 375 20.16 21.43 -3.50
N ALA A 376 19.51 20.87 -4.54
CA ALA A 376 18.48 19.84 -4.37
C ALA A 376 19.01 18.56 -3.70
N GLN A 377 20.23 18.14 -4.03
CA GLN A 377 20.89 16.98 -3.41
C GLN A 377 21.09 17.14 -1.89
N ALA A 378 21.17 18.38 -1.39
CA ALA A 378 21.19 18.65 0.05
C ALA A 378 19.87 18.27 0.75
N PHE A 379 18.75 18.27 0.02
CA PHE A 379 17.41 17.88 0.49
C PHE A 379 17.07 16.42 0.21
N GLY A 380 17.55 15.82 -0.87
CA GLY A 380 17.38 14.39 -1.15
C GLY A 380 17.88 14.01 -2.54
N PRO A 381 17.88 12.72 -2.93
CA PRO A 381 18.05 12.35 -4.33
C PRO A 381 17.05 13.09 -5.22
N ILE A 382 17.53 13.55 -6.37
CA ILE A 382 16.73 14.25 -7.37
C ILE A 382 15.74 13.27 -8.00
N LYS A 383 14.49 13.70 -8.14
CA LYS A 383 13.45 12.96 -8.86
C LYS A 383 13.65 13.15 -10.36
N GLU A 384 14.11 12.11 -11.04
CA GLU A 384 14.30 12.12 -12.49
C GLU A 384 12.94 11.99 -13.20
N THR A 385 12.66 12.90 -14.14
CA THR A 385 11.41 12.95 -14.91
C THR A 385 11.71 12.81 -16.40
N PHE A 386 10.69 12.79 -17.27
CA PHE A 386 10.92 12.82 -18.71
C PHE A 386 11.52 14.14 -19.20
N TYR A 387 11.46 15.21 -18.40
CA TYR A 387 12.22 16.45 -18.65
C TYR A 387 13.71 16.32 -18.27
N GLY A 388 14.13 15.17 -17.72
CA GLY A 388 15.46 14.91 -17.20
C GLY A 388 15.58 15.10 -15.68
N LYS A 389 16.82 15.19 -15.20
CA LYS A 389 17.13 15.49 -13.78
C LYS A 389 16.90 16.96 -13.45
N SER A 390 17.21 17.83 -14.39
CA SER A 390 16.93 19.26 -14.35
C SER A 390 16.50 19.72 -15.74
N TRP A 391 15.73 20.81 -15.81
CA TRP A 391 15.20 21.33 -17.07
C TRP A 391 15.35 22.84 -17.15
N ASN A 392 15.46 23.35 -18.38
CA ASN A 392 15.62 24.77 -18.65
C ASN A 392 14.27 25.42 -18.91
N VAL A 393 13.97 26.51 -18.22
CA VAL A 393 12.84 27.39 -18.49
C VAL A 393 13.37 28.63 -19.20
N LYS A 394 13.33 28.60 -20.53
CA LYS A 394 13.71 29.68 -21.45
C LYS A 394 12.50 30.05 -22.31
N ASN A 395 12.48 31.28 -22.83
CA ASN A 395 11.47 31.68 -23.81
C ASN A 395 11.77 31.01 -25.17
N ASP A 396 10.89 30.12 -25.61
CA ASP A 396 10.88 29.50 -26.93
C ASP A 396 9.56 29.88 -27.64
N PRO A 397 9.61 30.70 -28.70
CA PRO A 397 8.43 31.15 -29.45
C PRO A 397 7.59 30.01 -30.04
N ASN A 398 8.17 28.82 -30.23
CA ASN A 398 7.50 27.67 -30.84
C ASN A 398 7.04 26.62 -29.81
N SER A 399 7.18 26.89 -28.51
CA SER A 399 6.88 25.89 -27.50
C SER A 399 5.38 25.69 -27.30
N LYS A 400 4.96 24.42 -27.19
CA LYS A 400 3.59 24.04 -26.85
C LYS A 400 3.27 24.19 -25.37
N ASN A 401 4.29 24.27 -24.50
CA ASN A 401 4.11 24.42 -23.06
C ASN A 401 4.23 25.91 -22.67
N ILE A 402 3.17 26.44 -22.05
CA ILE A 402 3.05 27.84 -21.63
C ILE A 402 4.21 28.27 -20.72
N ALA A 403 4.80 27.33 -19.95
CA ALA A 403 5.96 27.58 -19.12
C ALA A 403 7.17 28.13 -19.90
N TYR A 404 7.30 27.80 -21.19
CA TYR A 404 8.36 28.25 -22.08
C TYR A 404 7.96 29.42 -22.99
N THR A 405 6.77 30.02 -22.77
CA THR A 405 6.31 31.21 -23.51
C THR A 405 6.52 32.48 -22.69
N SER A 406 6.16 33.66 -23.22
CA SER A 406 6.17 34.94 -22.49
C SER A 406 4.83 35.31 -21.86
N LEU A 407 3.78 34.52 -22.09
CA LEU A 407 2.41 34.76 -21.62
C LEU A 407 2.27 34.59 -20.10
N TYR A 408 1.18 35.09 -19.52
CA TYR A 408 0.85 34.84 -18.12
C TYR A 408 0.73 33.33 -17.86
N LEU A 409 1.33 32.85 -16.76
CA LEU A 409 1.19 31.48 -16.31
C LEU A 409 0.43 31.49 -14.98
N GLY A 410 -0.78 30.94 -15.01
CA GLY A 410 -1.66 30.84 -13.84
C GLY A 410 -1.04 30.09 -12.67
N LEU A 411 -1.61 30.26 -11.49
CA LEU A 411 -1.20 29.49 -10.31
C LEU A 411 -1.49 28.00 -10.53
N HIS A 412 -0.50 27.16 -10.30
CA HIS A 412 -0.58 25.71 -10.50
C HIS A 412 0.42 24.96 -9.63
N MET A 413 0.30 23.64 -9.65
CA MET A 413 1.28 22.68 -9.14
C MET A 413 1.81 21.82 -10.30
N ASP A 414 3.08 21.48 -10.22
CA ASP A 414 3.79 20.76 -11.28
C ASP A 414 3.62 19.25 -11.17
N LEU A 415 3.42 18.60 -12.32
CA LEU A 415 3.43 17.14 -12.49
C LEU A 415 2.36 16.39 -11.67
N MET A 416 1.16 16.98 -11.50
CA MET A 416 0.06 16.30 -10.80
C MET A 416 -0.45 15.03 -11.49
N TYR A 417 -0.10 14.83 -12.78
CA TYR A 417 -0.35 13.61 -13.56
C TYR A 417 0.63 12.46 -13.27
N PHE A 418 1.67 12.67 -12.44
CA PHE A 418 2.51 11.57 -11.93
C PHE A 418 1.84 10.92 -10.73
N GLU A 419 1.94 9.59 -10.61
CA GLU A 419 1.47 8.82 -9.46
C GLU A 419 1.94 9.41 -8.11
N SER A 420 3.25 9.67 -7.98
CA SER A 420 3.84 10.40 -6.85
C SER A 420 4.43 11.74 -7.32
N PRO A 421 3.69 12.85 -7.23
CA PRO A 421 4.17 14.18 -7.62
C PRO A 421 5.37 14.62 -6.77
N PRO A 422 6.23 15.52 -7.28
CA PRO A 422 7.32 16.10 -6.51
C PRO A 422 6.86 16.69 -5.17
N ALA A 423 7.70 16.55 -4.14
CA ALA A 423 7.46 17.19 -2.85
C ALA A 423 8.01 18.60 -2.82
N LEU A 424 9.28 18.74 -3.23
CA LEU A 424 9.94 20.02 -3.38
C LEU A 424 10.25 20.30 -4.84
N GLN A 425 10.10 21.57 -5.20
CA GLN A 425 10.53 22.12 -6.46
C GLN A 425 11.54 23.24 -6.21
N PHE A 426 12.54 23.28 -7.08
CA PHE A 426 13.63 24.23 -7.03
C PHE A 426 13.65 25.00 -8.35
N LEU A 427 13.77 26.32 -8.31
CA LEU A 427 13.95 27.16 -9.49
C LEU A 427 15.10 28.13 -9.24
N HIS A 428 16.18 27.97 -9.99
CA HIS A 428 17.37 28.82 -9.93
C HIS A 428 17.42 29.77 -11.12
N CYS A 429 17.56 31.06 -10.85
CA CYS A 429 17.64 32.11 -11.84
C CYS A 429 19.08 32.30 -12.31
N LEU A 430 19.36 31.82 -13.52
CA LEU A 430 20.67 31.97 -14.14
C LEU A 430 20.79 33.29 -14.88
N GLN A 431 19.70 33.78 -15.49
CA GLN A 431 19.64 35.09 -16.14
C GLN A 431 18.22 35.65 -16.06
N ASN A 432 18.06 36.92 -15.72
CA ASN A 432 16.77 37.60 -15.81
C ASN A 432 16.94 39.10 -16.07
N THR A 433 16.88 39.48 -17.35
CA THR A 433 16.95 40.88 -17.81
C THR A 433 15.66 41.35 -18.47
N VAL A 434 14.62 40.51 -18.52
CA VAL A 434 13.32 40.88 -19.09
C VAL A 434 12.53 41.81 -18.18
N LYS A 435 11.69 42.65 -18.77
CA LYS A 435 10.67 43.44 -18.07
C LYS A 435 9.44 42.57 -17.80
N GLY A 436 9.09 42.41 -16.53
CA GLY A 436 7.97 41.55 -16.07
C GLY A 436 8.45 40.18 -15.62
N GLY A 437 7.55 39.19 -15.60
CA GLY A 437 7.93 37.79 -15.29
C GLY A 437 8.16 37.52 -13.80
N THR A 438 7.53 38.34 -12.95
CA THR A 438 7.47 38.18 -11.49
C THR A 438 6.91 36.81 -11.15
N SER A 439 7.58 36.08 -10.27
CA SER A 439 7.11 34.79 -9.75
C SER A 439 6.03 35.03 -8.70
N LEU A 440 4.99 34.20 -8.72
CA LEU A 440 3.82 34.31 -7.86
C LEU A 440 3.75 33.07 -6.97
N PHE A 441 3.47 33.22 -5.67
CA PHE A 441 3.35 32.11 -4.71
C PHE A 441 2.13 32.30 -3.80
N LEU A 442 1.39 31.22 -3.51
CA LEU A 442 0.20 31.28 -2.67
C LEU A 442 0.09 30.02 -1.79
N ASP A 443 -0.21 30.17 -0.49
CA ASP A 443 -0.40 29.04 0.43
C ASP A 443 -1.79 28.44 0.25
N LEU A 444 -1.88 27.32 -0.47
CA LEU A 444 -3.17 26.67 -0.70
C LEU A 444 -3.73 26.05 0.58
N PHE A 445 -2.89 25.68 1.54
CA PHE A 445 -3.35 25.13 2.81
C PHE A 445 -4.16 26.14 3.62
N LYS A 446 -3.80 27.43 3.56
CA LYS A 446 -4.57 28.50 4.21
C LYS A 446 -5.98 28.58 3.61
N ILE A 447 -6.09 28.58 2.29
CA ILE A 447 -7.37 28.63 1.56
C ILE A 447 -8.21 27.39 1.86
N VAL A 448 -7.59 26.21 1.85
CA VAL A 448 -8.27 24.94 2.13
C VAL A 448 -8.79 24.89 3.57
N GLU A 449 -8.03 25.37 4.55
CA GLU A 449 -8.48 25.43 5.94
C GLU A 449 -9.61 26.46 6.13
N ASP A 450 -9.54 27.61 5.44
CA ASP A 450 -10.65 28.57 5.41
C ASP A 450 -11.90 27.98 4.75
N MET A 451 -11.75 27.24 3.65
CA MET A 451 -12.87 26.53 3.01
C MET A 451 -13.45 25.46 3.93
N LYS A 452 -12.61 24.70 4.63
CA LYS A 452 -13.07 23.69 5.60
C LYS A 452 -13.93 24.32 6.69
N ARG A 453 -13.58 25.53 7.14
CA ARG A 453 -14.33 26.31 8.15
C ARG A 453 -15.61 26.91 7.58
N ASP A 454 -15.52 27.60 6.44
CA ASP A 454 -16.57 28.48 5.93
C ASP A 454 -17.53 27.76 4.94
N HIS A 455 -17.04 26.71 4.27
CA HIS A 455 -17.71 25.98 3.19
C HIS A 455 -17.48 24.45 3.30
N PRO A 456 -17.93 23.81 4.41
CA PRO A 456 -17.60 22.42 4.71
C PRO A 456 -18.21 21.41 3.71
N LYS A 457 -19.30 21.77 3.04
CA LYS A 457 -19.94 20.91 2.03
C LYS A 457 -19.07 20.82 0.77
N GLU A 458 -18.65 21.96 0.26
CA GLU A 458 -17.80 22.10 -0.92
C GLU A 458 -16.41 21.49 -0.65
N PHE A 459 -15.85 21.72 0.56
CA PHE A 459 -14.62 21.05 1.00
C PHE A 459 -14.74 19.53 0.93
N LYS A 460 -15.87 18.97 1.38
CA LYS A 460 -16.12 17.53 1.34
C LYS A 460 -16.18 17.00 -0.10
N VAL A 461 -16.87 17.71 -1.00
CA VAL A 461 -16.94 17.36 -2.42
C VAL A 461 -15.54 17.30 -3.06
N LEU A 462 -14.69 18.30 -2.77
CA LEU A 462 -13.30 18.34 -3.25
C LEU A 462 -12.41 17.22 -2.68
N CYS A 463 -12.79 16.62 -1.55
CA CYS A 463 -12.10 15.46 -0.96
C CYS A 463 -12.53 14.13 -1.58
N GLU A 464 -13.77 14.02 -2.04
CA GLU A 464 -14.38 12.77 -2.46
C GLU A 464 -14.36 12.57 -3.98
N PHE A 465 -14.51 13.65 -4.76
CA PHE A 465 -14.64 13.55 -6.21
C PHE A 465 -13.26 13.36 -6.90
N PRO A 466 -13.04 12.27 -7.66
CA PRO A 466 -11.77 12.03 -8.34
C PRO A 466 -11.60 12.95 -9.57
N VAL A 467 -10.54 13.75 -9.58
CA VAL A 467 -10.14 14.60 -10.70
C VAL A 467 -9.09 13.88 -11.55
N ARG A 468 -9.34 13.86 -12.86
CA ARG A 468 -8.42 13.29 -13.84
C ARG A 468 -7.33 14.29 -14.20
N PHE A 469 -6.07 13.89 -14.12
CA PHE A 469 -4.93 14.64 -14.62
C PHE A 469 -4.32 13.90 -15.81
N LEU A 470 -4.34 14.54 -16.98
CA LEU A 470 -3.96 13.94 -18.25
C LEU A 470 -2.81 14.73 -18.87
N TYR A 471 -1.76 14.01 -19.26
CA TYR A 471 -0.67 14.52 -20.07
C TYR A 471 -0.48 13.63 -21.31
N GLU A 472 -0.72 14.19 -22.49
CA GLU A 472 -0.53 13.52 -23.78
C GLU A 472 0.26 14.43 -24.72
N ASN A 473 1.59 14.31 -24.68
CA ASN A 473 2.48 15.04 -25.58
C ASN A 473 3.83 14.31 -25.75
N ASP A 474 4.50 14.54 -26.89
CA ASP A 474 5.84 14.01 -27.21
C ASP A 474 6.01 12.49 -27.01
N GLY A 475 4.95 11.71 -27.26
CA GLY A 475 4.95 10.25 -27.10
C GLY A 475 4.81 9.77 -25.66
N HIS A 476 4.61 10.67 -24.70
CA HIS A 476 4.28 10.35 -23.32
C HIS A 476 2.77 10.47 -23.10
N HIS A 477 2.20 9.43 -22.50
CA HIS A 477 0.80 9.38 -22.08
C HIS A 477 0.78 9.04 -20.59
N MET A 478 0.39 10.00 -19.76
CA MET A 478 0.16 9.82 -18.33
C MET A 478 -1.28 10.20 -18.01
N ASP A 479 -1.96 9.34 -17.28
CA ASP A 479 -3.36 9.50 -16.89
C ASP A 479 -3.50 9.04 -15.44
N PHE A 480 -3.89 9.96 -14.56
CA PHE A 480 -4.02 9.66 -13.13
C PHE A 480 -5.25 10.35 -12.53
N ASN A 481 -6.00 9.61 -11.71
CA ASN A 481 -7.18 10.11 -11.01
C ASN A 481 -6.90 10.30 -9.52
N ARG A 482 -7.18 11.48 -8.98
CA ARG A 482 -7.08 11.79 -7.54
C ARG A 482 -8.01 12.93 -7.15
N PRO A 483 -8.52 12.98 -5.92
CA PRO A 483 -9.30 14.13 -5.48
C PRO A 483 -8.46 15.40 -5.45
N THR A 484 -9.09 16.57 -5.48
CA THR A 484 -8.39 17.86 -5.34
C THR A 484 -7.73 17.97 -3.97
N ILE A 485 -8.36 17.41 -2.92
CA ILE A 485 -7.85 17.39 -1.55
C ILE A 485 -7.84 15.94 -1.05
N SER A 486 -6.76 15.49 -0.45
CA SER A 486 -6.65 14.17 0.18
C SER A 486 -6.29 14.33 1.65
N ILE A 487 -6.92 13.57 2.54
CA ILE A 487 -6.68 13.60 3.98
C ILE A 487 -5.80 12.41 4.38
N ASP A 488 -4.70 12.67 5.07
CA ASP A 488 -3.77 11.69 5.62
C ASP A 488 -3.87 11.70 7.16
N ILE A 489 -4.02 10.52 7.76
CA ILE A 489 -4.23 10.35 9.22
C ILE A 489 -2.98 10.78 10.01
N ASN A 490 -1.79 10.73 9.40
CA ASN A 490 -0.51 11.04 10.03
C ASN A 490 0.05 12.40 9.61
N ASP A 491 -0.28 12.89 8.41
CA ASP A 491 0.39 14.03 7.77
C ASP A 491 -0.50 15.23 7.41
N GLY A 492 -1.80 15.21 7.75
CA GLY A 492 -2.71 16.32 7.50
C GLY A 492 -3.40 16.24 6.14
N TYR A 493 -3.28 17.27 5.28
CA TYR A 493 -3.91 17.28 3.94
C TYR A 493 -2.85 17.36 2.84
N ASN A 494 -3.08 16.66 1.72
CA ASN A 494 -2.39 16.88 0.45
C ASN A 494 -3.36 17.56 -0.52
N VAL A 495 -2.88 18.52 -1.32
CA VAL A 495 -3.72 19.22 -2.30
C VAL A 495 -3.12 19.06 -3.70
N TYR A 496 -4.00 18.94 -4.70
CA TYR A 496 -3.66 18.71 -6.09
C TYR A 496 -4.42 19.69 -6.98
N TYR A 497 -3.71 20.69 -7.50
CA TYR A 497 -4.31 21.74 -8.32
C TYR A 497 -3.43 22.05 -9.51
N SER A 498 -3.88 21.67 -10.71
CA SER A 498 -3.14 21.92 -11.96
C SER A 498 -4.11 22.04 -13.14
N PRO A 499 -4.86 23.16 -13.24
CA PRO A 499 -5.86 23.36 -14.29
C PRO A 499 -5.38 23.08 -15.73
N PRO A 500 -4.14 23.45 -16.14
CA PRO A 500 -3.66 23.17 -17.50
C PRO A 500 -3.59 21.68 -17.87
N PHE A 501 -3.57 20.79 -16.88
CA PHE A 501 -3.42 19.34 -17.07
C PHE A 501 -4.64 18.56 -16.53
N GLN A 502 -5.75 19.23 -16.21
CA GLN A 502 -6.99 18.55 -15.87
C GLN A 502 -7.63 17.98 -17.13
N GLY A 503 -7.82 16.66 -17.14
CA GLY A 503 -8.51 15.94 -18.21
C GLY A 503 -10.04 15.98 -18.06
N PRO A 504 -10.77 15.41 -19.02
CA PRO A 504 -12.22 15.26 -18.93
C PRO A 504 -12.62 14.50 -17.65
N LEU A 505 -13.56 15.04 -16.90
CA LEU A 505 -14.10 14.42 -15.69
C LEU A 505 -15.02 13.25 -16.07
N HIS A 506 -15.00 12.20 -15.25
CA HIS A 506 -15.85 11.02 -15.42
C HIS A 506 -16.71 10.83 -14.17
N GLY A 507 -18.02 10.71 -14.34
CA GLY A 507 -18.94 10.47 -13.24
C GLY A 507 -20.40 10.77 -13.59
N PRO A 508 -21.34 10.49 -12.68
CA PRO A 508 -22.73 10.91 -12.82
C PRO A 508 -22.83 12.43 -13.01
N PRO A 509 -23.70 12.95 -13.93
CA PRO A 509 -23.81 14.38 -14.20
C PRO A 509 -24.03 15.24 -12.94
N GLU A 510 -24.92 14.80 -12.05
CA GLU A 510 -25.21 15.51 -10.80
C GLU A 510 -23.98 15.69 -9.91
N LYS A 511 -23.10 14.68 -9.84
CA LYS A 511 -21.85 14.73 -9.07
C LYS A 511 -20.78 15.58 -9.73
N VAL A 512 -20.79 15.63 -11.06
CA VAL A 512 -19.92 16.51 -11.84
C VAL A 512 -20.32 17.97 -11.63
N ASP A 513 -21.63 18.28 -11.60
CA ASP A 513 -22.14 19.62 -11.34
C ASP A 513 -21.80 20.09 -9.92
N GLU A 514 -22.05 19.26 -8.90
CA GLU A 514 -21.63 19.53 -7.51
C GLU A 514 -20.12 19.80 -7.41
N PHE A 515 -19.30 19.03 -8.15
CA PHE A 515 -17.86 19.25 -8.20
C PHE A 515 -17.50 20.59 -8.85
N TYR A 516 -18.12 20.94 -9.98
CA TYR A 516 -17.84 22.21 -10.64
C TYR A 516 -18.21 23.42 -9.76
N GLU A 517 -19.31 23.35 -9.00
CA GLU A 517 -19.66 24.40 -8.03
C GLU A 517 -18.60 24.54 -6.93
N ALA A 518 -18.18 23.42 -6.34
CA ALA A 518 -17.14 23.41 -5.30
C ALA A 518 -15.77 23.85 -5.83
N PHE A 519 -15.42 23.44 -7.06
CA PHE A 519 -14.16 23.78 -7.71
C PHE A 519 -14.13 25.26 -8.15
N ALA A 520 -15.24 25.80 -8.64
CA ALA A 520 -15.37 27.22 -8.96
C ALA A 520 -15.20 28.10 -7.71
N LEU A 521 -15.71 27.66 -6.55
CA LEU A 521 -15.48 28.35 -5.28
C LEU A 521 -14.00 28.34 -4.89
N LEU A 522 -13.31 27.20 -4.99
CA LEU A 522 -11.87 27.12 -4.74
C LEU A 522 -11.08 28.03 -5.68
N GLU A 523 -11.36 27.98 -6.98
CA GLU A 523 -10.73 28.81 -8.00
C GLU A 523 -10.99 30.30 -7.75
N SER A 524 -12.21 30.67 -7.31
CA SER A 524 -12.54 32.06 -6.96
C SER A 524 -11.67 32.58 -5.81
N LYS A 525 -11.41 31.76 -4.78
CA LYS A 525 -10.54 32.12 -3.64
C LYS A 525 -9.08 32.21 -4.06
N ILE A 526 -8.61 31.32 -4.93
CA ILE A 526 -7.26 31.39 -5.50
C ILE A 526 -7.10 32.67 -6.34
N ASN A 527 -8.10 33.01 -7.15
CA ASN A 527 -8.09 34.17 -8.05
C ASN A 527 -8.33 35.52 -7.36
N GLN A 528 -8.88 35.54 -6.15
CA GLN A 528 -8.92 36.74 -5.31
C GLN A 528 -7.50 37.25 -5.00
N ARG A 529 -6.49 36.37 -5.04
CA ARG A 529 -5.07 36.70 -4.78
C ARG A 529 -4.82 37.28 -3.39
N ASP A 530 -5.77 37.09 -2.47
CA ASP A 530 -5.59 37.42 -1.06
C ASP A 530 -4.47 36.54 -0.49
N GLY A 531 -3.38 37.16 -0.05
CA GLY A 531 -2.19 36.44 0.41
C GLY A 531 -1.18 36.06 -0.68
N LEU A 532 -1.35 36.53 -1.92
CA LEU A 532 -0.41 36.27 -3.02
C LEU A 532 0.95 36.92 -2.76
N TYR A 533 2.00 36.11 -2.66
CA TYR A 533 3.38 36.57 -2.52
C TYR A 533 4.05 36.71 -3.89
N GLU A 534 4.40 37.93 -4.26
CA GLU A 534 5.04 38.24 -5.53
C GLU A 534 6.54 38.50 -5.34
N TYR A 535 7.38 37.85 -6.14
CA TYR A 535 8.83 38.04 -6.08
C TYR A 535 9.48 37.91 -7.46
N LEU A 536 10.22 38.96 -7.86
CA LEU A 536 11.00 38.95 -9.09
C LEU A 536 12.37 38.32 -8.82
N LEU A 537 12.56 37.05 -9.24
CA LEU A 537 13.82 36.32 -9.09
C LEU A 537 14.95 37.01 -9.88
N LYS A 538 15.96 37.53 -9.18
CA LYS A 538 17.16 38.10 -9.79
C LYS A 538 18.15 37.01 -10.14
N GLU A 539 19.13 37.34 -10.98
CA GLU A 539 20.25 36.44 -11.25
C GLU A 539 20.94 36.01 -9.94
N GLY A 540 21.15 34.71 -9.77
CA GLY A 540 21.67 34.10 -8.55
C GLY A 540 20.62 33.82 -7.47
N ASP A 541 19.36 34.22 -7.63
CA ASP A 541 18.28 33.82 -6.72
C ASP A 541 17.86 32.38 -7.01
N LEU A 542 17.64 31.59 -5.97
CA LEU A 542 17.06 30.25 -6.06
C LEU A 542 15.90 30.15 -5.08
N VAL A 543 14.72 29.76 -5.56
CA VAL A 543 13.55 29.51 -4.72
C VAL A 543 13.33 28.02 -4.55
N ILE A 544 12.95 27.62 -3.33
CA ILE A 544 12.62 26.26 -2.94
C ILE A 544 11.22 26.29 -2.35
N PHE A 545 10.33 25.44 -2.85
CA PHE A 545 8.97 25.40 -2.34
C PHE A 545 8.37 24.00 -2.35
N ALA A 546 7.42 23.79 -1.44
CA ALA A 546 6.65 22.57 -1.30
C ALA A 546 5.56 22.52 -2.38
N ASN A 547 5.79 21.78 -3.46
CA ASN A 547 4.93 21.71 -4.64
C ASN A 547 3.52 21.17 -4.32
N ARG A 548 3.34 20.43 -3.22
CA ARG A 548 2.03 19.90 -2.75
C ARG A 548 1.30 20.83 -1.78
N ARG A 549 1.82 22.05 -1.56
CA ARG A 549 1.24 23.06 -0.65
C ARG A 549 1.18 24.44 -1.29
N VAL A 550 2.31 24.91 -1.81
CA VAL A 550 2.46 26.27 -2.32
C VAL A 550 2.17 26.25 -3.83
N LEU A 551 1.10 26.92 -4.23
CA LEU A 551 0.84 27.19 -5.63
C LEU A 551 1.87 28.18 -6.15
N HIS A 552 2.28 28.00 -7.40
CA HIS A 552 3.21 28.90 -8.04
C HIS A 552 2.77 29.27 -9.46
N GLY A 553 3.24 30.42 -9.93
CA GLY A 553 2.94 30.94 -11.26
C GLY A 553 3.89 32.06 -11.64
N ARG A 554 3.63 32.73 -12.76
CA ARG A 554 4.38 33.93 -13.13
C ARG A 554 3.54 34.91 -13.93
N ASP A 555 3.85 36.20 -13.76
CA ASP A 555 3.28 37.23 -14.62
C ASP A 555 3.82 37.15 -16.05
N LYS A 556 3.14 37.81 -16.99
CA LYS A 556 3.62 38.01 -18.35
C LYS A 556 4.94 38.81 -18.34
N PHE A 557 5.78 38.60 -19.34
CA PHE A 557 6.98 39.40 -19.54
C PHE A 557 7.15 39.78 -21.01
N ASP A 558 7.94 40.82 -21.24
CA ASP A 558 8.30 41.24 -22.59
C ASP A 558 9.52 40.43 -23.09
N PRO A 559 9.34 39.50 -24.04
CA PRO A 559 10.44 38.68 -24.54
C PRO A 559 11.46 39.46 -25.38
N GLN A 560 11.13 40.68 -25.84
CA GLN A 560 12.04 41.52 -26.60
C GLN A 560 12.94 42.38 -25.71
N SER A 561 12.58 42.53 -24.43
CA SER A 561 13.28 43.40 -23.50
C SER A 561 14.58 42.82 -22.92
N GLY A 562 14.80 41.50 -23.04
CA GLY A 562 15.98 40.84 -22.49
C GLY A 562 15.91 39.31 -22.54
N ASN A 563 16.79 38.66 -21.79
CA ASN A 563 16.87 37.21 -21.69
C ASN A 563 16.38 36.74 -20.32
N ARG A 564 15.64 35.63 -20.30
CA ARG A 564 15.19 34.96 -19.08
C ARG A 564 15.55 33.49 -19.15
N TRP A 565 16.29 33.02 -18.16
CA TRP A 565 16.70 31.63 -18.02
C TRP A 565 16.64 31.20 -16.56
N LEU A 566 15.67 30.34 -16.25
CA LEU A 566 15.63 29.60 -15.00
C LEU A 566 16.00 28.13 -15.26
N LYS A 567 16.57 27.46 -14.26
CA LYS A 567 16.76 26.02 -14.28
C LYS A 567 16.06 25.37 -13.09
N GLY A 568 15.28 24.34 -13.38
CA GLY A 568 14.45 23.65 -12.39
C GLY A 568 14.92 22.23 -12.08
N THR A 569 14.64 21.75 -10.87
CA THR A 569 14.79 20.34 -10.47
C THR A 569 13.74 19.98 -9.41
N TYR A 570 13.48 18.68 -9.22
CA TYR A 570 12.50 18.16 -8.27
C TYR A 570 13.16 17.22 -7.24
N VAL A 571 12.60 17.16 -6.03
CA VAL A 571 12.90 16.12 -5.02
C VAL A 571 11.60 15.42 -4.62
N GLY A 572 11.65 14.09 -4.46
CA GLY A 572 10.51 13.27 -4.09
C GLY A 572 10.11 13.37 -2.60
N PHE A 573 8.93 12.83 -2.28
CA PHE A 573 8.27 12.99 -0.98
C PHE A 573 8.84 12.07 0.10
N ASP A 574 9.06 10.81 -0.23
CA ASP A 574 9.66 9.84 0.68
C ASP A 574 11.08 10.26 1.08
N GLU A 575 11.80 10.90 0.15
CA GLU A 575 13.18 11.28 0.38
C GLU A 575 13.36 12.60 1.12
N PHE A 576 12.37 13.50 1.05
CA PHE A 576 12.29 14.66 1.91
C PHE A 576 11.84 14.28 3.34
N LYS A 577 10.86 13.36 3.47
CA LYS A 577 10.34 12.91 4.76
C LYS A 577 11.29 12.01 5.56
N ASP A 578 12.13 11.18 4.93
CA ASP A 578 13.12 10.35 5.64
C ASP A 578 14.22 11.20 6.36
N LYS A 579 14.32 12.50 6.02
CA LYS A 579 15.15 13.46 6.78
C LYS A 579 14.47 14.06 8.02
N ASN A 580 13.19 13.78 8.26
CA ASN A 580 12.48 14.12 9.49
C ASN A 580 12.59 13.00 10.53
N GLY A 581 13.75 12.93 11.13
CA GLY A 581 13.77 12.62 12.53
C GLY A 581 15.14 12.88 13.11
N PRO A 582 15.29 12.81 14.43
CA PRO A 582 14.41 13.50 15.38
C PRO A 582 14.24 14.98 14.99
N GLY A 583 13.12 15.59 15.41
CA GLY A 583 12.75 16.94 14.95
C GLY A 583 13.77 18.03 15.31
N LEU A 584 13.69 19.15 14.61
CA LEU A 584 14.40 20.42 14.84
C LEU A 584 14.52 20.82 16.33
N LYS A 585 13.59 20.36 17.17
CA LYS A 585 13.59 20.45 18.62
C LYS A 585 14.87 19.91 19.29
N GLU A 586 15.36 18.73 18.90
CA GLU A 586 16.57 18.13 19.51
C GLU A 586 17.85 18.90 19.16
N PHE A 587 17.89 19.51 17.98
CA PHE A 587 19.03 20.32 17.51
C PHE A 587 19.06 21.75 18.09
N ILE A 588 17.95 22.23 18.67
CA ILE A 588 17.92 23.51 19.41
C ILE A 588 18.33 23.29 20.88
N GLU A 589 18.06 22.11 21.44
CA GLU A 589 18.33 21.81 22.86
C GLU A 589 19.78 21.38 23.12
N SER A 590 20.55 20.92 22.12
CA SER A 590 21.90 20.35 22.30
C SER A 590 23.08 21.33 22.18
N SER A 591 22.85 22.66 22.18
CA SER A 591 23.95 23.62 22.06
C SER A 591 24.70 23.84 23.39
N SER A 592 25.65 22.95 23.69
CA SER A 592 26.75 23.23 24.64
C SER A 592 28.10 22.73 24.10
N LYS A 593 28.90 23.72 23.65
CA LYS A 593 30.34 23.80 23.29
C LYS A 593 31.21 22.52 23.29
N MET A 594 31.74 22.15 22.11
CA MET A 594 32.92 21.27 21.93
C MET A 594 34.25 22.01 22.21
N SER A 595 35.30 21.28 22.61
CA SER A 595 36.57 21.85 23.07
C SER A 595 37.63 22.03 21.96
N LEU A 596 38.68 22.80 22.26
CA LEU A 596 39.73 23.20 21.30
C LEU A 596 40.58 22.02 20.81
N GLU A 597 40.74 20.98 21.61
CA GLU A 597 41.50 19.77 21.25
C GLU A 597 40.80 18.94 20.18
N GLU A 598 39.45 18.91 20.16
CA GLU A 598 38.68 18.26 19.10
C GLU A 598 38.81 18.98 17.74
N SER A 599 39.11 20.28 17.75
CA SER A 599 39.30 21.06 16.51
C SER A 599 40.62 20.77 15.81
N LEU A 600 41.66 20.37 16.55
CA LEU A 600 43.02 20.22 16.03
C LEU A 600 43.25 18.85 15.36
N GLU A 601 42.52 17.80 15.76
CA GLU A 601 42.62 16.47 15.14
C GLU A 601 41.97 16.36 13.75
N LEU A 602 41.18 17.37 13.33
CA LEU A 602 40.42 17.35 12.07
C LEU A 602 41.22 17.80 10.83
N ASN A 603 42.49 18.21 10.98
CA ASN A 603 43.26 18.90 9.93
C ASN A 603 44.23 18.04 9.10
N THR A 604 44.03 16.72 8.97
CA THR A 604 44.83 15.91 8.02
C THR A 604 43.96 15.19 7.00
N PRO A 605 44.04 15.54 5.69
CA PRO A 605 43.25 14.90 4.65
C PRO A 605 43.99 13.70 4.06
N ASN A 606 43.40 12.50 4.13
CA ASN A 606 43.78 11.38 3.27
C ASN A 606 42.73 11.20 2.17
N ILE A 607 43.16 11.46 0.94
CA ILE A 607 42.38 11.30 -0.29
C ILE A 607 42.63 9.88 -0.81
N HIS A 608 41.55 9.12 -1.07
CA HIS A 608 41.61 7.97 -1.98
C HIS A 608 40.63 8.12 -3.14
N PRO A 609 40.96 7.62 -4.35
CA PRO A 609 40.30 7.99 -5.59
C PRO A 609 39.01 7.19 -5.83
N LEU A 610 38.01 7.87 -6.39
CA LEU A 610 36.74 7.31 -6.86
C LEU A 610 36.97 6.23 -7.93
N THR A 611 36.51 5.00 -7.68
CA THR A 611 36.49 3.93 -8.69
C THR A 611 35.11 3.82 -9.37
N LYS A 612 35.16 3.56 -10.68
CA LYS A 612 34.06 3.46 -11.66
C LYS A 612 32.88 2.58 -11.19
N ARG A 613 31.65 2.99 -11.53
CA ARG A 613 30.39 2.23 -11.34
C ARG A 613 30.54 0.79 -11.83
N GLN A 614 30.44 -0.18 -10.92
CA GLN A 614 30.49 -1.60 -11.25
C GLN A 614 29.15 -2.08 -11.81
N HIS A 615 29.18 -2.78 -12.94
CA HIS A 615 28.12 -3.71 -13.32
C HIS A 615 27.93 -4.74 -12.21
N GLN A 616 26.69 -4.98 -11.75
CA GLN A 616 26.40 -6.11 -10.86
C GLN A 616 26.82 -7.40 -11.57
N LYS A 617 27.91 -8.01 -11.08
CA LYS A 617 28.40 -9.30 -11.56
C LYS A 617 27.40 -10.39 -11.18
N LEU A 618 27.22 -11.38 -12.06
CA LEU A 618 26.42 -12.56 -11.75
C LEU A 618 27.02 -13.24 -10.49
N PRO A 619 26.22 -13.48 -9.45
CA PRO A 619 26.68 -14.17 -8.25
C PRO A 619 27.30 -15.53 -8.55
N SER A 620 28.22 -16.00 -7.70
CA SER A 620 28.96 -17.26 -7.90
C SER A 620 28.03 -18.47 -8.01
N TRP A 621 26.94 -18.52 -7.25
CA TRP A 621 25.98 -19.63 -7.23
C TRP A 621 25.07 -19.72 -8.46
N LEU A 622 25.17 -18.76 -9.39
CA LEU A 622 24.42 -18.75 -10.66
C LEU A 622 25.31 -19.01 -11.88
N LYS A 623 26.60 -19.30 -11.68
CA LYS A 623 27.54 -19.64 -12.75
C LYS A 623 27.45 -21.14 -13.04
N THR A 624 27.17 -21.49 -14.28
CA THR A 624 27.19 -22.87 -14.76
C THR A 624 28.37 -23.11 -15.69
N GLU A 625 28.80 -24.36 -15.79
CA GLU A 625 29.83 -24.79 -16.72
C GLU A 625 29.29 -24.89 -18.16
N ILE A 626 30.16 -24.69 -19.14
CA ILE A 626 29.78 -24.76 -20.56
C ILE A 626 29.58 -26.24 -20.92
N PRO A 627 28.43 -26.62 -21.51
CA PRO A 627 28.16 -28.01 -21.87
C PRO A 627 29.16 -28.55 -22.89
N VAL A 628 29.87 -29.62 -22.54
CA VAL A 628 30.80 -30.35 -23.42
C VAL A 628 30.52 -31.86 -23.30
N GLY A 629 30.10 -32.52 -24.39
CA GLY A 629 29.83 -33.97 -24.38
C GLY A 629 29.29 -34.52 -25.71
N GLU A 630 29.52 -35.81 -25.99
CA GLU A 630 29.05 -36.49 -27.21
C GLU A 630 27.52 -36.74 -27.21
N GLU A 631 26.94 -37.02 -26.03
CA GLU A 631 25.49 -37.24 -25.87
C GLU A 631 24.67 -35.99 -26.24
N TYR A 632 25.14 -34.83 -25.78
CA TYR A 632 24.59 -33.52 -26.15
C TYR A 632 24.63 -33.29 -27.68
N LYS A 633 25.72 -33.66 -28.35
CA LYS A 633 25.85 -33.55 -29.81
C LYS A 633 24.91 -34.50 -30.55
N ARG A 634 24.66 -35.71 -30.02
CA ARG A 634 23.74 -36.69 -30.61
C ARG A 634 22.30 -36.19 -30.58
N ILE A 635 21.79 -35.83 -29.41
CA ILE A 635 20.41 -35.33 -29.24
C ILE A 635 20.19 -34.06 -30.09
N LYS A 636 21.17 -33.15 -30.12
CA LYS A 636 21.10 -31.95 -30.97
C LYS A 636 20.99 -32.26 -32.47
N ARG A 637 21.66 -33.32 -32.95
CA ARG A 637 21.58 -33.73 -34.36
C ARG A 637 20.21 -34.31 -34.69
N ASP A 638 19.68 -35.14 -33.81
CA ASP A 638 18.38 -35.80 -34.00
C ASP A 638 17.23 -34.79 -34.00
N LEU A 639 17.25 -33.82 -33.09
CA LEU A 639 16.28 -32.71 -33.05
C LEU A 639 16.23 -31.92 -34.37
N ARG A 640 17.40 -31.59 -34.93
CA ARG A 640 17.49 -30.89 -36.22
C ARG A 640 17.04 -31.76 -37.38
N GLY A 641 17.36 -33.05 -37.36
CA GLY A 641 16.95 -34.00 -38.39
C GLY A 641 15.43 -34.19 -38.47
N LEU A 642 14.75 -34.09 -37.33
CA LEU A 642 13.31 -34.26 -37.19
C LEU A 642 12.53 -32.94 -37.17
N LYS A 643 13.20 -31.81 -37.42
CA LYS A 643 12.63 -30.44 -37.41
C LYS A 643 11.90 -30.09 -36.11
N LEU A 644 12.36 -30.62 -34.97
CA LEU A 644 11.75 -30.38 -33.66
C LEU A 644 12.38 -29.16 -32.97
N ASN A 645 11.55 -28.39 -32.28
CA ASN A 645 11.99 -27.22 -31.50
C ASN A 645 12.17 -27.59 -30.02
N THR A 646 13.08 -26.89 -29.34
CA THR A 646 13.29 -27.08 -27.90
C THR A 646 13.32 -25.75 -27.18
N VAL A 647 12.65 -25.68 -26.04
CA VAL A 647 12.74 -24.50 -25.15
C VAL A 647 14.16 -24.32 -24.61
N CYS A 648 14.94 -25.40 -24.50
CA CYS A 648 16.30 -25.32 -23.99
C CYS A 648 17.22 -24.49 -24.92
N GLU A 649 17.03 -24.60 -26.24
CA GLU A 649 17.76 -23.81 -27.23
C GLU A 649 17.16 -22.40 -27.36
N GLU A 650 15.83 -22.29 -27.51
CA GLU A 650 15.15 -21.00 -27.74
C GLU A 650 15.22 -20.07 -26.52
N ALA A 651 15.10 -20.61 -25.31
CA ALA A 651 15.18 -19.84 -24.06
C ALA A 651 16.60 -19.72 -23.49
N ARG A 652 17.62 -20.23 -24.20
CA ARG A 652 19.04 -20.20 -23.77
C ARG A 652 19.26 -20.79 -22.38
N CYS A 653 18.74 -22.00 -22.17
CA CYS A 653 18.72 -22.64 -20.86
C CYS A 653 20.15 -22.91 -20.34
N PRO A 654 20.50 -22.45 -19.12
CA PRO A 654 21.83 -22.70 -18.54
C PRO A 654 22.07 -24.16 -18.15
N ASN A 655 21.00 -24.99 -18.07
CA ASN A 655 21.05 -26.37 -17.60
C ASN A 655 21.08 -27.41 -18.74
N ILE A 656 21.19 -26.97 -20.01
CA ILE A 656 21.02 -27.85 -21.18
C ILE A 656 22.01 -29.03 -21.21
N GLY A 657 23.26 -28.82 -20.77
CA GLY A 657 24.27 -29.87 -20.69
C GLY A 657 23.93 -30.97 -19.69
N GLU A 658 23.46 -30.55 -18.52
CA GLU A 658 23.08 -31.48 -17.46
C GLU A 658 21.83 -32.26 -17.87
N CYS A 659 20.77 -31.58 -18.35
CA CYS A 659 19.51 -32.21 -18.78
C CYS A 659 19.74 -33.31 -19.83
N TRP A 660 20.59 -33.05 -20.83
CA TRP A 660 20.78 -33.96 -21.97
C TRP A 660 21.91 -34.98 -21.79
N GLY A 661 22.81 -34.79 -20.81
CA GLY A 661 24.02 -35.60 -20.63
C GLY A 661 23.91 -36.69 -19.57
N GLY A 662 22.82 -37.48 -19.53
CA GLY A 662 22.61 -38.53 -18.52
C GLY A 662 23.87 -39.39 -18.30
N GLY A 663 24.36 -39.45 -17.06
CA GLY A 663 25.45 -40.34 -16.63
C GLY A 663 24.94 -41.66 -16.05
N ASP A 664 25.85 -42.57 -15.70
CA ASP A 664 25.60 -43.97 -15.33
C ASP A 664 24.62 -44.22 -14.15
N GLU A 665 24.19 -43.19 -13.41
CA GLU A 665 23.21 -43.29 -12.31
C GLU A 665 21.98 -42.36 -12.46
N GLY A 666 21.81 -41.65 -13.58
CA GLY A 666 20.77 -40.62 -13.74
C GLY A 666 19.81 -40.84 -14.91
N THR A 667 18.51 -40.63 -14.70
CA THR A 667 17.51 -40.55 -15.77
C THR A 667 17.77 -39.37 -16.70
N ALA A 668 17.92 -39.64 -18.01
CA ALA A 668 18.02 -38.61 -19.03
C ALA A 668 16.64 -38.00 -19.32
N THR A 669 16.56 -36.68 -19.43
CA THR A 669 15.31 -35.94 -19.64
C THR A 669 15.49 -34.87 -20.71
N ALA A 670 14.56 -34.85 -21.66
CA ALA A 670 14.49 -33.83 -22.70
C ALA A 670 13.22 -32.98 -22.53
N THR A 671 13.33 -31.71 -22.93
CA THR A 671 12.17 -30.82 -23.03
C THR A 671 11.95 -30.45 -24.49
N ILE A 672 10.80 -30.83 -25.03
CA ILE A 672 10.42 -30.55 -26.42
C ILE A 672 9.40 -29.43 -26.43
N MET A 673 9.55 -28.49 -27.37
CA MET A 673 8.61 -27.41 -27.59
C MET A 673 7.80 -27.70 -28.84
N LEU A 674 6.50 -27.95 -28.66
CA LEU A 674 5.54 -28.15 -29.74
C LEU A 674 5.07 -26.81 -30.32
N MET A 675 4.48 -26.88 -31.51
CA MET A 675 3.80 -25.76 -32.19
C MET A 675 4.73 -24.65 -32.69
N GLY A 676 5.99 -24.97 -32.89
CA GLY A 676 6.99 -24.04 -33.43
C GLY A 676 7.69 -23.18 -32.38
N ASP A 677 8.39 -22.14 -32.84
CA ASP A 677 9.19 -21.20 -32.05
C ASP A 677 8.59 -19.78 -31.99
N GLU A 678 7.38 -19.60 -32.51
CA GLU A 678 6.68 -18.31 -32.60
C GLU A 678 5.41 -18.29 -31.73
N CYS A 679 5.42 -17.44 -30.71
CA CYS A 679 4.32 -17.28 -29.77
C CYS A 679 3.43 -16.09 -30.15
N THR A 680 2.11 -16.27 -30.05
CA THR A 680 1.13 -15.17 -30.24
C THR A 680 1.08 -14.20 -29.06
N ARG A 681 1.78 -14.51 -27.96
CA ARG A 681 1.85 -13.72 -26.72
C ARG A 681 3.22 -13.10 -26.48
N GLY A 682 3.21 -11.91 -25.88
CA GLY A 682 4.40 -11.07 -25.65
C GLY A 682 4.76 -10.90 -24.18
N CYS A 683 5.05 -12.00 -23.47
CA CYS A 683 5.50 -11.93 -22.08
C CYS A 683 6.86 -11.23 -21.96
N ARG A 684 7.02 -10.32 -20.98
CA ARG A 684 8.21 -9.44 -20.88
C ARG A 684 9.49 -10.15 -20.41
N PHE A 685 9.34 -11.35 -19.85
CA PHE A 685 10.44 -12.21 -19.40
C PHE A 685 10.89 -13.21 -20.47
N CYS A 686 10.02 -13.55 -21.42
CA CYS A 686 10.19 -14.69 -22.31
C CYS A 686 11.09 -14.32 -23.51
N SER A 687 11.99 -15.22 -23.90
CA SER A 687 12.91 -15.03 -25.03
C SER A 687 12.42 -15.65 -26.35
N VAL A 688 11.26 -16.33 -26.33
CA VAL A 688 10.63 -16.90 -27.52
C VAL A 688 10.14 -15.78 -28.42
N LYS A 689 10.20 -15.97 -29.75
CA LYS A 689 9.81 -14.94 -30.72
C LYS A 689 8.30 -14.68 -30.62
N THR A 690 7.91 -13.41 -30.59
CA THR A 690 6.49 -13.04 -30.64
C THR A 690 6.08 -12.75 -32.08
N ASN A 691 5.09 -13.49 -32.59
CA ASN A 691 4.47 -13.26 -33.91
C ASN A 691 2.95 -13.38 -33.77
N ARG A 692 2.21 -12.38 -34.27
CA ARG A 692 0.73 -12.39 -34.23
C ARG A 692 0.12 -13.39 -35.21
N ASN A 693 0.80 -13.64 -36.33
CA ASN A 693 0.36 -14.55 -37.38
C ASN A 693 1.46 -15.60 -37.64
N PRO A 694 1.65 -16.54 -36.70
CA PRO A 694 2.61 -17.63 -36.87
C PRO A 694 2.20 -18.56 -38.02
N SER A 695 3.16 -19.35 -38.51
CA SER A 695 2.89 -20.34 -39.56
C SER A 695 1.89 -21.42 -39.09
N PRO A 696 1.13 -22.05 -40.01
CA PRO A 696 0.27 -23.19 -39.67
C PRO A 696 1.06 -24.30 -38.98
N LEU A 697 0.40 -25.04 -38.08
CA LEU A 697 1.00 -26.21 -37.45
C LEU A 697 1.34 -27.28 -38.50
N ASP A 698 2.47 -27.95 -38.31
CA ASP A 698 2.81 -29.15 -39.07
C ASP A 698 1.92 -30.31 -38.60
N PRO A 699 1.04 -30.87 -39.45
CA PRO A 699 0.17 -31.98 -39.07
C PRO A 699 0.92 -33.25 -38.64
N ASP A 700 2.16 -33.42 -39.10
CA ASP A 700 3.00 -34.59 -38.81
C ASP A 700 3.88 -34.38 -37.56
N GLU A 701 3.92 -33.18 -36.96
CA GLU A 701 4.68 -32.89 -35.72
C GLU A 701 4.38 -33.88 -34.58
N PRO A 702 3.12 -34.30 -34.31
CA PRO A 702 2.83 -35.28 -33.27
C PRO A 702 3.47 -36.65 -33.51
N GLU A 703 3.43 -37.13 -34.75
CA GLU A 703 3.98 -38.43 -35.14
C GLU A 703 5.51 -38.40 -35.12
N ASN A 704 6.10 -37.35 -35.69
CA ASN A 704 7.55 -37.14 -35.70
C ASN A 704 8.11 -37.00 -34.28
N THR A 705 7.39 -36.29 -33.40
CA THR A 705 7.76 -36.15 -31.98
C THR A 705 7.70 -37.50 -31.26
N ALA A 706 6.63 -38.26 -31.43
CA ALA A 706 6.49 -39.58 -30.80
C ALA A 706 7.55 -40.57 -31.28
N GLU A 707 7.87 -40.56 -32.57
CA GLU A 707 8.93 -41.37 -33.16
C GLU A 707 10.32 -40.98 -32.60
N ALA A 708 10.61 -39.68 -32.49
CA ALA A 708 11.86 -39.17 -31.91
C ALA A 708 12.06 -39.68 -30.48
N ILE A 709 11.05 -39.48 -29.63
CA ILE A 709 11.10 -39.81 -28.20
C ILE A 709 11.27 -41.33 -28.02
N SER A 710 10.61 -42.14 -28.84
CA SER A 710 10.72 -43.61 -28.76
C SER A 710 12.15 -44.13 -28.99
N ARG A 711 12.99 -43.37 -29.72
CA ARG A 711 14.37 -43.75 -30.06
C ARG A 711 15.40 -43.25 -29.04
N TRP A 712 15.06 -42.28 -28.20
CA TRP A 712 16.01 -41.60 -27.32
C TRP A 712 16.28 -42.31 -25.99
N GLY A 713 15.56 -43.40 -25.68
CA GLY A 713 15.78 -44.17 -24.46
C GLY A 713 15.57 -43.36 -23.17
N LEU A 714 14.70 -42.36 -23.22
CA LEU A 714 14.39 -41.48 -22.09
C LEU A 714 13.32 -42.11 -21.20
N ASP A 715 13.44 -41.95 -19.89
CA ASP A 715 12.42 -42.41 -18.95
C ASP A 715 11.32 -41.36 -18.68
N TYR A 716 11.63 -40.09 -18.95
CA TYR A 716 10.77 -38.94 -18.66
C TYR A 716 10.92 -37.88 -19.76
N ILE A 717 9.79 -37.33 -20.22
CA ILE A 717 9.76 -36.26 -21.21
C ILE A 717 8.88 -35.11 -20.74
N VAL A 718 9.38 -33.88 -20.86
CA VAL A 718 8.60 -32.67 -20.66
C VAL A 718 8.25 -32.09 -22.03
N MET A 719 6.97 -31.86 -22.27
CA MET A 719 6.46 -31.23 -23.47
C MET A 719 5.89 -29.87 -23.12
N THR A 720 6.40 -28.82 -23.75
CA THR A 720 5.89 -27.45 -23.62
C THR A 720 5.43 -26.94 -24.97
N SER A 721 4.76 -25.81 -25.03
CA SER A 721 4.44 -25.15 -26.31
C SER A 721 4.60 -23.64 -26.20
N VAL A 722 4.55 -23.00 -27.37
CA VAL A 722 4.19 -21.58 -27.48
C VAL A 722 2.67 -21.42 -27.34
N ASP A 723 2.20 -20.21 -27.01
CA ASP A 723 0.77 -19.91 -27.02
C ASP A 723 0.30 -19.62 -28.46
N ARG A 724 -0.67 -20.39 -28.94
CA ARG A 724 -1.28 -20.29 -30.27
C ARG A 724 -2.73 -19.83 -30.20
N ASP A 725 -2.94 -18.60 -29.74
CA ASP A 725 -4.27 -17.99 -29.63
C ASP A 725 -4.97 -17.83 -31.00
N ASP A 726 -4.23 -18.00 -32.11
CA ASP A 726 -4.75 -18.03 -33.48
C ASP A 726 -5.51 -19.34 -33.81
N LEU A 727 -5.32 -20.40 -33.02
CA LEU A 727 -6.02 -21.68 -33.19
C LEU A 727 -7.30 -21.72 -32.34
N PRO A 728 -8.42 -22.28 -32.85
CA PRO A 728 -9.69 -22.33 -32.11
C PRO A 728 -9.60 -23.03 -30.73
N ASP A 729 -8.78 -24.08 -30.65
CA ASP A 729 -8.53 -24.89 -29.44
C ASP A 729 -7.23 -24.52 -28.71
N GLY A 730 -6.52 -23.49 -29.18
CA GLY A 730 -5.20 -23.10 -28.67
C GLY A 730 -4.12 -24.18 -28.81
N GLY A 731 -4.34 -25.20 -29.67
CA GLY A 731 -3.45 -26.34 -29.87
C GLY A 731 -3.64 -27.51 -28.90
N ALA A 732 -4.69 -27.52 -28.07
CA ALA A 732 -4.96 -28.60 -27.13
C ALA A 732 -5.09 -29.98 -27.79
N ALA A 733 -5.76 -30.08 -28.94
CA ALA A 733 -5.86 -31.34 -29.68
C ALA A 733 -4.50 -31.83 -30.15
N HIS A 734 -3.61 -30.91 -30.53
CA HIS A 734 -2.25 -31.22 -30.99
C HIS A 734 -1.38 -31.76 -29.84
N PHE A 735 -1.48 -31.17 -28.64
CA PHE A 735 -0.88 -31.73 -27.42
C PHE A 735 -1.41 -33.15 -27.15
N ALA A 736 -2.72 -33.31 -27.08
CA ALA A 736 -3.35 -34.58 -26.73
C ALA A 736 -2.99 -35.69 -27.72
N LYS A 737 -2.97 -35.39 -29.02
CA LYS A 737 -2.58 -36.34 -30.06
C LYS A 737 -1.13 -36.79 -29.89
N THR A 738 -0.23 -35.86 -29.61
CA THR A 738 1.19 -36.16 -29.41
C THR A 738 1.41 -37.05 -28.18
N VAL A 739 0.75 -36.76 -27.06
CA VAL A 739 0.80 -37.60 -25.84
C VAL A 739 0.29 -39.01 -26.13
N GLN A 740 -0.85 -39.14 -26.81
CA GLN A 740 -1.42 -40.44 -27.16
C GLN A 740 -0.47 -41.28 -28.03
N LEU A 741 0.17 -40.67 -29.04
CA LEU A 741 1.12 -41.35 -29.91
C LEU A 741 2.38 -41.78 -29.16
N ILE A 742 2.90 -40.93 -28.26
CA ILE A 742 4.03 -41.31 -27.39
C ILE A 742 3.64 -42.52 -26.52
N LYS A 743 2.45 -42.48 -25.91
CA LYS A 743 1.97 -43.59 -25.07
C LYS A 743 1.73 -44.89 -25.85
N GLN A 744 1.38 -44.80 -27.14
CA GLN A 744 1.25 -45.95 -28.02
C GLN A 744 2.61 -46.57 -28.38
N LYS A 745 3.60 -45.74 -28.75
CA LYS A 745 4.92 -46.21 -29.19
C LYS A 745 5.84 -46.58 -28.03
N ALA A 746 5.77 -45.84 -26.93
CA ALA A 746 6.66 -45.95 -25.77
C ALA A 746 5.89 -45.78 -24.45
N PRO A 747 5.04 -46.76 -24.07
CA PRO A 747 4.16 -46.66 -22.89
C PRO A 747 4.91 -46.54 -21.55
N HIS A 748 6.18 -46.95 -21.51
CA HIS A 748 7.02 -46.88 -20.32
C HIS A 748 7.50 -45.47 -19.97
N ILE A 749 7.50 -44.55 -20.94
CA ILE A 749 7.97 -43.18 -20.78
C ILE A 749 6.92 -42.36 -20.05
N LEU A 750 7.33 -41.63 -19.02
CA LEU A 750 6.48 -40.68 -18.31
C LEU A 750 6.41 -39.35 -19.07
N VAL A 751 5.21 -38.83 -19.26
CA VAL A 751 4.94 -37.63 -20.06
C VAL A 751 4.40 -36.52 -19.16
N GLU A 752 5.10 -35.40 -19.12
CA GLU A 752 4.67 -34.15 -18.50
C GLU A 752 4.30 -33.13 -19.58
N THR A 753 3.11 -32.55 -19.51
CA THR A 753 2.71 -31.45 -20.40
C THR A 753 2.69 -30.12 -19.66
N LEU A 754 3.60 -29.21 -19.99
CA LEU A 754 3.57 -27.82 -19.60
C LEU A 754 2.75 -27.03 -20.62
N THR A 755 1.48 -26.81 -20.31
CA THR A 755 0.50 -26.20 -21.21
C THR A 755 0.36 -24.69 -20.98
N GLY A 756 -0.07 -23.97 -22.03
CA GLY A 756 -0.61 -22.62 -21.89
C GLY A 756 -1.97 -22.61 -21.18
N ASP A 757 -2.63 -21.45 -21.14
CA ASP A 757 -3.95 -21.32 -20.46
C ASP A 757 -5.16 -21.53 -21.38
N PHE A 758 -4.93 -21.82 -22.68
CA PHE A 758 -5.96 -21.97 -23.72
C PHE A 758 -7.01 -20.86 -23.75
N TRP A 759 -6.61 -19.65 -23.37
CA TRP A 759 -7.47 -18.48 -23.25
C TRP A 759 -8.62 -18.67 -22.24
N GLY A 760 -8.42 -19.55 -21.25
CA GLY A 760 -9.38 -19.85 -20.19
C GLY A 760 -10.47 -20.84 -20.61
N LYS A 761 -10.38 -21.41 -21.82
CA LYS A 761 -11.31 -22.44 -22.29
C LYS A 761 -11.01 -23.77 -21.61
N LEU A 762 -11.78 -24.07 -20.56
CA LEU A 762 -11.55 -25.23 -19.71
C LEU A 762 -11.73 -26.57 -20.44
N GLU A 763 -12.55 -26.65 -21.49
CA GLU A 763 -12.72 -27.85 -22.34
C GLU A 763 -11.40 -28.30 -22.99
N ASN A 764 -10.55 -27.35 -23.36
CA ASN A 764 -9.23 -27.62 -23.94
C ASN A 764 -8.26 -28.18 -22.90
N VAL A 765 -8.38 -27.75 -21.64
CA VAL A 765 -7.65 -28.33 -20.50
C VAL A 765 -8.06 -29.79 -20.31
N GLU A 766 -9.35 -30.11 -20.37
CA GLU A 766 -9.85 -31.49 -20.23
C GLU A 766 -9.29 -32.39 -21.33
N THR A 767 -9.27 -31.89 -22.57
CA THR A 767 -8.76 -32.63 -23.73
C THR A 767 -7.31 -33.11 -23.51
N VAL A 768 -6.44 -32.23 -22.99
CA VAL A 768 -5.06 -32.60 -22.70
C VAL A 768 -4.97 -33.48 -21.43
N ALA A 769 -5.72 -33.18 -20.37
CA ALA A 769 -5.72 -33.96 -19.13
C ALA A 769 -6.17 -35.42 -19.35
N LEU A 770 -7.08 -35.67 -20.29
CA LEU A 770 -7.60 -36.99 -20.65
C LEU A 770 -6.76 -37.73 -21.71
N SER A 771 -5.70 -37.12 -22.25
CA SER A 771 -4.87 -37.69 -23.32
C SER A 771 -4.03 -38.92 -22.90
N GLY A 772 -3.97 -39.22 -21.60
CA GLY A 772 -3.07 -40.24 -21.04
C GLY A 772 -1.77 -39.66 -20.47
N VAL A 773 -1.69 -38.34 -20.32
CA VAL A 773 -0.58 -37.64 -19.65
C VAL A 773 -0.45 -38.09 -18.19
N ASP A 774 0.80 -38.15 -17.69
CA ASP A 774 1.09 -38.53 -16.30
C ASP A 774 1.18 -37.32 -15.37
N VAL A 775 1.71 -36.19 -15.87
CA VAL A 775 1.83 -34.93 -15.13
C VAL A 775 1.29 -33.77 -15.95
N TYR A 776 0.32 -33.05 -15.40
CA TYR A 776 -0.21 -31.84 -16.00
C TYR A 776 0.42 -30.61 -15.34
N ALA A 777 1.18 -29.83 -16.11
CA ALA A 777 1.84 -28.64 -15.63
C ALA A 777 1.25 -27.37 -16.26
N HIS A 778 1.12 -26.31 -15.46
CA HIS A 778 0.86 -24.96 -15.92
C HIS A 778 1.54 -23.96 -14.98
N ASN A 779 2.26 -23.00 -15.55
CA ASN A 779 3.01 -22.03 -14.76
C ASN A 779 2.14 -20.84 -14.39
N ILE A 780 2.08 -20.54 -13.10
CA ILE A 780 1.63 -19.22 -12.63
C ILE A 780 2.67 -18.13 -12.91
N GLU A 781 3.94 -18.51 -13.14
CA GLU A 781 5.11 -17.67 -13.46
C GLU A 781 5.54 -16.70 -12.37
N THR A 782 4.63 -15.95 -11.75
CA THR A 782 4.92 -14.98 -10.69
C THR A 782 3.69 -14.78 -9.78
N VAL A 783 3.81 -13.93 -8.76
CA VAL A 783 2.72 -13.60 -7.82
C VAL A 783 1.65 -12.73 -8.49
N GLU A 784 0.42 -12.72 -7.96
CA GLU A 784 -0.74 -12.07 -8.58
C GLU A 784 -0.50 -10.60 -8.98
N ASN A 785 0.10 -9.82 -8.08
CA ASN A 785 0.38 -8.40 -8.29
C ASN A 785 1.37 -8.12 -9.44
N LEU A 786 2.28 -9.06 -9.72
CA LEU A 786 3.29 -8.91 -10.76
C LEU A 786 2.84 -9.41 -12.14
N GLN A 787 1.71 -10.13 -12.23
CA GLN A 787 1.21 -10.67 -13.50
C GLN A 787 1.09 -9.61 -14.62
N PRO A 788 0.48 -8.42 -14.40
CA PRO A 788 0.28 -7.43 -15.47
C PRO A 788 1.60 -6.83 -15.99
N TYR A 789 2.65 -6.88 -15.17
CA TYR A 789 3.96 -6.35 -15.51
C TYR A 789 4.84 -7.41 -16.18
N VAL A 790 4.69 -8.68 -15.81
CA VAL A 790 5.56 -9.79 -16.22
C VAL A 790 5.02 -10.52 -17.46
N ARG A 791 3.73 -10.87 -17.47
CA ARG A 791 3.09 -11.69 -18.52
C ARG A 791 2.34 -10.83 -19.54
N ASP A 792 1.94 -11.46 -20.65
CA ASP A 792 0.97 -10.89 -21.56
C ASP A 792 -0.38 -10.69 -20.83
N ARG A 793 -1.06 -9.57 -21.08
CA ARG A 793 -2.35 -9.22 -20.43
C ARG A 793 -3.44 -10.29 -20.57
N ARG A 794 -3.33 -11.18 -21.55
CA ARG A 794 -4.25 -12.31 -21.78
C ARG A 794 -4.05 -13.48 -20.81
N ALA A 795 -2.94 -13.50 -20.08
CA ALA A 795 -2.63 -14.50 -19.07
C ALA A 795 -2.82 -13.90 -17.67
N GLY A 796 -3.74 -14.46 -16.88
CA GLY A 796 -4.03 -14.01 -15.51
C GLY A 796 -3.71 -15.05 -14.43
N PHE A 797 -3.51 -14.60 -13.19
CA PHE A 797 -3.27 -15.47 -12.04
C PHE A 797 -4.45 -16.44 -11.81
N LYS A 798 -5.67 -15.91 -11.67
CA LYS A 798 -6.89 -16.70 -11.46
C LYS A 798 -7.19 -17.67 -12.59
N GLN A 799 -6.87 -17.28 -13.82
CA GLN A 799 -6.99 -18.14 -15.00
C GLN A 799 -5.96 -19.29 -14.97
N SER A 800 -4.73 -19.01 -14.53
CA SER A 800 -3.70 -20.04 -14.34
C SER A 800 -4.13 -21.06 -13.27
N LEU A 801 -4.79 -20.58 -12.20
CA LEU A 801 -5.35 -21.44 -11.15
C LEU A 801 -6.52 -22.28 -11.67
N SER A 802 -7.44 -21.71 -12.47
CA SER A 802 -8.59 -22.46 -12.99
C SER A 802 -8.19 -23.58 -13.96
N VAL A 803 -7.09 -23.41 -14.69
CA VAL A 803 -6.49 -24.46 -15.53
C VAL A 803 -6.03 -25.65 -14.67
N LEU A 804 -5.24 -25.39 -13.63
CA LEU A 804 -4.75 -26.43 -12.72
C LEU A 804 -5.90 -27.12 -11.97
N GLU A 805 -6.86 -26.34 -11.49
CA GLU A 805 -8.05 -26.86 -10.81
C GLU A 805 -8.88 -27.76 -11.73
N ARG A 806 -9.10 -27.34 -12.99
CA ARG A 806 -9.86 -28.14 -13.95
C ARG A 806 -9.16 -29.45 -14.26
N ALA A 807 -7.85 -29.44 -14.51
CA ALA A 807 -7.08 -30.66 -14.76
C ALA A 807 -7.22 -31.65 -13.59
N LYS A 808 -7.13 -31.16 -12.34
CA LYS A 808 -7.29 -31.98 -11.14
C LYS A 808 -8.71 -32.51 -10.95
N LYS A 809 -9.73 -31.68 -11.18
CA LYS A 809 -11.16 -32.09 -11.07
C LYS A 809 -11.53 -33.16 -12.09
N VAL A 810 -11.05 -33.03 -13.33
CA VAL A 810 -11.34 -33.98 -14.42
C VAL A 810 -10.70 -35.35 -14.17
N LYS A 811 -9.48 -35.36 -13.64
CA LYS A 811 -8.77 -36.59 -13.30
C LYS A 811 -8.07 -36.42 -11.94
N PRO A 812 -8.72 -36.78 -10.82
CA PRO A 812 -8.18 -36.58 -9.47
C PRO A 812 -6.81 -37.26 -9.23
N SER A 813 -6.57 -38.39 -9.91
CA SER A 813 -5.30 -39.13 -9.86
C SER A 813 -4.19 -38.50 -10.71
N LEU A 814 -4.46 -37.42 -11.45
CA LEU A 814 -3.47 -36.73 -12.27
C LEU A 814 -2.61 -35.85 -11.37
N VAL A 815 -1.29 -35.98 -11.52
CA VAL A 815 -0.35 -35.12 -10.79
C VAL A 815 -0.35 -33.75 -11.44
N THR A 816 -0.70 -32.72 -10.68
CA THR A 816 -0.67 -31.31 -11.14
C THR A 816 0.56 -30.59 -10.62
N LYS A 817 1.20 -29.81 -11.50
CA LYS A 817 2.45 -29.12 -11.23
C LYS A 817 2.39 -27.65 -11.63
N THR A 818 2.97 -26.78 -10.82
CA THR A 818 3.14 -25.36 -11.19
C THR A 818 4.55 -24.86 -10.88
N SER A 819 4.93 -23.75 -11.50
CA SER A 819 6.19 -23.10 -11.24
C SER A 819 6.06 -21.59 -11.09
N MET A 820 6.99 -21.03 -10.31
CA MET A 820 7.16 -19.61 -10.07
C MET A 820 8.62 -19.22 -10.26
N MET A 821 8.84 -18.16 -11.03
CA MET A 821 10.12 -17.49 -11.18
C MET A 821 10.24 -16.38 -10.15
N LEU A 822 11.39 -16.31 -9.50
CA LEU A 822 11.71 -15.41 -8.40
C LEU A 822 12.88 -14.49 -8.76
N GLY A 823 12.93 -13.30 -8.19
CA GLY A 823 13.84 -12.21 -8.52
C GLY A 823 13.25 -11.18 -9.48
N LEU A 824 11.92 -11.13 -9.61
CA LEU A 824 11.16 -10.18 -10.42
C LEU A 824 10.61 -8.99 -9.62
N GLY A 825 10.81 -8.96 -8.30
CA GLY A 825 10.34 -7.91 -7.40
C GLY A 825 9.32 -8.40 -6.38
N GLU A 826 9.04 -9.71 -6.35
CA GLU A 826 8.09 -10.29 -5.41
C GLU A 826 8.61 -10.24 -3.98
N THR A 827 7.72 -9.92 -3.05
CA THR A 827 7.99 -9.98 -1.61
C THR A 827 7.84 -11.40 -1.09
N ASP A 828 8.49 -11.71 0.04
CA ASP A 828 8.31 -13.01 0.71
C ASP A 828 6.84 -13.24 1.02
N GLU A 829 6.12 -12.22 1.46
CA GLU A 829 4.69 -12.26 1.78
C GLU A 829 3.84 -12.61 0.55
N GLU A 830 4.17 -12.09 -0.64
CA GLU A 830 3.45 -12.41 -1.87
C GLU A 830 3.73 -13.85 -2.36
N VAL A 831 4.98 -14.30 -2.25
CA VAL A 831 5.34 -15.71 -2.52
C VAL A 831 4.62 -16.61 -1.52
N MET A 832 4.61 -16.22 -0.24
CA MET A 832 3.86 -16.90 0.80
C MET A 832 2.35 -16.79 0.58
N HIS A 833 1.81 -15.72 0.02
CA HIS A 833 0.38 -15.59 -0.27
C HIS A 833 -0.02 -16.53 -1.40
N ALA A 834 0.78 -16.60 -2.46
CA ALA A 834 0.58 -17.58 -3.53
C ALA A 834 0.63 -19.03 -3.00
N LEU A 835 1.41 -19.30 -1.94
CA LEU A 835 1.54 -20.62 -1.32
C LEU A 835 0.52 -20.92 -0.19
N LYS A 836 0.22 -19.95 0.67
CA LYS A 836 -0.54 -20.08 1.94
C LYS A 836 -1.94 -19.48 1.89
N GLY A 837 -2.16 -18.41 1.13
CA GLY A 837 -3.44 -17.70 1.14
C GLY A 837 -3.78 -17.13 2.52
N TYR A 838 -3.10 -16.05 2.92
CA TYR A 838 -3.23 -15.46 4.26
C TYR A 838 -4.09 -14.19 4.28
N TYR A 839 -5.37 -14.34 3.93
CA TYR A 839 -6.47 -13.57 4.49
C TYR A 839 -7.69 -14.50 4.59
N PHE A 840 -8.59 -14.20 5.52
CA PHE A 840 -9.66 -15.03 6.10
C PHE A 840 -10.67 -15.72 5.14
N LEU A 841 -10.39 -15.94 3.84
CA LEU A 841 -11.23 -16.81 3.01
C LEU A 841 -10.61 -17.43 1.74
N THR A 842 -9.29 -17.51 1.48
CA THR A 842 -8.81 -18.27 0.28
C THR A 842 -7.39 -18.84 0.32
N ILE A 843 -7.28 -20.19 0.26
CA ILE A 843 -6.07 -21.00 0.06
C ILE A 843 -5.98 -21.32 -1.45
N GLU A 844 -5.35 -20.53 -2.30
CA GLU A 844 -5.53 -20.70 -3.77
C GLU A 844 -4.93 -22.01 -4.34
N LEU A 845 -3.61 -22.24 -4.27
CA LEU A 845 -2.97 -23.44 -4.87
C LEU A 845 -3.32 -24.76 -4.15
N ARG A 846 -3.47 -24.73 -2.83
CA ARG A 846 -3.84 -25.93 -2.07
C ARG A 846 -5.35 -26.20 -2.04
N LYS A 847 -6.27 -25.20 -2.22
CA LYS A 847 -7.71 -25.48 -2.45
C LYS A 847 -7.94 -26.27 -3.72
N ILE A 848 -7.16 -25.98 -4.76
CA ILE A 848 -7.26 -26.65 -6.04
C ILE A 848 -6.44 -27.96 -6.10
N ASP A 849 -5.89 -28.39 -4.96
CA ASP A 849 -5.10 -29.61 -4.76
C ASP A 849 -3.93 -29.78 -5.75
N VAL A 850 -3.11 -28.74 -5.90
CA VAL A 850 -1.85 -28.83 -6.67
C VAL A 850 -0.83 -29.70 -5.94
N ASP A 851 -0.31 -30.72 -6.63
CA ASP A 851 0.60 -31.71 -6.05
C ASP A 851 2.05 -31.22 -5.96
N VAL A 852 2.53 -30.51 -6.99
CA VAL A 852 3.94 -30.15 -7.14
C VAL A 852 4.12 -28.65 -7.39
N VAL A 853 5.06 -28.03 -6.68
CA VAL A 853 5.46 -26.62 -6.92
C VAL A 853 6.95 -26.51 -7.12
N THR A 854 7.37 -25.66 -8.06
CA THR A 854 8.79 -25.39 -8.29
C THR A 854 9.13 -23.90 -8.21
N PHE A 855 10.23 -23.56 -7.54
CA PHE A 855 10.76 -22.19 -7.42
C PHE A 855 12.11 -22.08 -8.10
N GLY A 856 12.24 -21.12 -9.03
CA GLY A 856 13.48 -20.89 -9.77
C GLY A 856 13.85 -19.42 -9.85
N GLN A 857 15.13 -19.10 -9.99
CA GLN A 857 15.57 -17.72 -10.26
C GLN A 857 15.22 -17.31 -11.69
N TYR A 858 14.55 -16.16 -11.84
CA TYR A 858 14.45 -15.47 -13.12
C TYR A 858 15.84 -15.04 -13.59
N MET A 859 16.23 -15.56 -14.75
CA MET A 859 17.48 -15.21 -15.42
C MET A 859 17.16 -14.39 -16.66
N ARG A 860 17.55 -13.12 -16.64
CA ARG A 860 17.31 -12.20 -17.74
C ARG A 860 18.01 -12.66 -19.02
N PRO A 861 17.28 -13.00 -20.11
CA PRO A 861 17.90 -13.56 -21.32
C PRO A 861 18.73 -12.54 -22.10
N THR A 862 18.25 -11.29 -22.19
CA THR A 862 18.93 -10.18 -22.86
C THR A 862 18.63 -8.85 -22.20
N LYS A 863 19.37 -7.79 -22.55
CA LYS A 863 19.12 -6.42 -22.05
C LYS A 863 17.77 -5.82 -22.49
N LYS A 864 17.03 -6.45 -23.41
CA LYS A 864 15.70 -6.01 -23.86
C LYS A 864 14.56 -6.53 -22.97
N HIS A 865 14.78 -7.66 -22.29
CA HIS A 865 13.79 -8.27 -21.39
C HIS A 865 13.80 -7.60 -20.02
N MET A 866 12.80 -7.90 -19.19
CA MET A 866 12.66 -7.36 -17.84
C MET A 866 13.96 -7.51 -17.02
N LYS A 867 14.32 -6.48 -16.24
CA LYS A 867 15.52 -6.50 -15.38
C LYS A 867 15.32 -7.50 -14.25
N VAL A 868 16.41 -8.16 -13.83
CA VAL A 868 16.41 -8.91 -12.57
C VAL A 868 16.43 -7.88 -11.45
N GLU A 869 15.47 -7.96 -10.54
CA GLU A 869 15.38 -7.07 -9.39
C GLU A 869 16.27 -7.54 -8.24
N ALA A 870 16.27 -8.86 -8.00
CA ALA A 870 17.13 -9.50 -7.01
C ALA A 870 17.63 -10.86 -7.50
N TYR A 871 18.89 -11.18 -7.17
CA TYR A 871 19.39 -12.55 -7.25
C TYR A 871 19.19 -13.20 -5.89
N ILE A 872 18.23 -14.11 -5.82
CA ILE A 872 17.83 -14.80 -4.61
C ILE A 872 18.93 -15.79 -4.20
N THR A 873 19.20 -15.86 -2.90
CA THR A 873 20.23 -16.74 -2.35
C THR A 873 19.71 -18.17 -2.20
N PRO A 874 20.56 -19.21 -2.28
CA PRO A 874 20.15 -20.61 -2.10
C PRO A 874 19.37 -20.86 -0.81
N GLU A 875 19.74 -20.20 0.30
CA GLU A 875 19.11 -20.39 1.61
C GLU A 875 17.63 -19.94 1.59
N LYS A 876 17.29 -18.95 0.77
CA LYS A 876 15.90 -18.51 0.57
C LYS A 876 15.09 -19.54 -0.21
N PHE A 877 15.68 -20.16 -1.21
CA PHE A 877 15.05 -21.29 -1.90
C PHE A 877 14.80 -22.45 -0.93
N ASP A 878 15.73 -22.77 -0.04
CA ASP A 878 15.56 -23.82 0.98
C ASP A 878 14.41 -23.50 1.95
N TYR A 879 14.29 -22.23 2.37
CA TYR A 879 13.18 -21.77 3.20
C TYR A 879 11.82 -22.04 2.54
N TRP A 880 11.60 -21.58 1.30
CA TRP A 880 10.34 -21.84 0.60
C TRP A 880 10.12 -23.32 0.32
N ALA A 881 11.18 -24.09 0.08
CA ALA A 881 11.09 -25.55 -0.08
C ALA A 881 10.52 -26.22 1.18
N LYS A 882 11.04 -25.84 2.35
CA LYS A 882 10.59 -26.35 3.64
C LYS A 882 9.13 -25.96 3.89
N THR A 883 8.80 -24.68 3.70
CA THR A 883 7.44 -24.20 3.96
C THR A 883 6.41 -24.81 3.01
N ALA A 884 6.70 -24.95 1.72
CA ALA A 884 5.78 -25.62 0.80
C ALA A 884 5.58 -27.11 1.15
N LYS A 885 6.63 -27.81 1.62
CA LYS A 885 6.46 -29.19 2.13
C LYS A 885 5.55 -29.24 3.36
N GLU A 886 5.71 -28.31 4.31
CA GLU A 886 4.86 -28.20 5.50
C GLU A 886 3.38 -27.92 5.14
N LEU A 887 3.12 -27.24 4.03
CA LEU A 887 1.76 -26.96 3.52
C LEU A 887 1.10 -28.14 2.79
N GLY A 888 1.80 -29.27 2.69
CA GLY A 888 1.27 -30.52 2.14
C GLY A 888 1.39 -30.65 0.62
N PHE A 889 2.24 -29.86 -0.04
CA PHE A 889 2.63 -30.18 -1.42
C PHE A 889 3.36 -31.54 -1.44
N LYS A 890 2.96 -32.45 -2.32
CA LYS A 890 3.57 -33.79 -2.43
C LYS A 890 5.06 -33.68 -2.75
N TYR A 891 5.44 -32.73 -3.61
CA TYR A 891 6.83 -32.49 -3.96
C TYR A 891 7.13 -31.01 -4.19
N VAL A 892 8.34 -30.59 -3.82
CA VAL A 892 8.82 -29.22 -4.00
C VAL A 892 10.24 -29.23 -4.53
N ALA A 893 10.45 -28.64 -5.70
CA ALA A 893 11.79 -28.33 -6.22
C ALA A 893 12.07 -26.83 -6.06
N SER A 894 13.10 -26.47 -5.33
CA SER A 894 13.42 -25.06 -5.07
C SER A 894 14.92 -24.87 -5.22
N GLY A 895 15.33 -23.88 -6.01
CA GLY A 895 16.75 -23.55 -6.13
C GLY A 895 17.05 -22.54 -7.22
N PRO A 896 18.22 -21.88 -7.18
CA PRO A 896 18.56 -20.84 -8.15
C PRO A 896 18.57 -21.34 -9.60
N LEU A 897 19.01 -22.57 -9.83
CA LEU A 897 19.06 -23.20 -11.15
C LEU A 897 17.82 -24.04 -11.46
N VAL A 898 16.85 -24.15 -10.55
CA VAL A 898 15.60 -24.87 -10.81
C VAL A 898 14.81 -24.13 -11.89
N ARG A 899 14.28 -24.90 -12.83
CA ARG A 899 13.39 -24.45 -13.90
C ARG A 899 12.16 -25.34 -13.89
N SER A 900 11.08 -24.90 -14.54
CA SER A 900 9.86 -25.70 -14.67
C SER A 900 10.15 -27.11 -15.21
N SER A 901 11.12 -27.23 -16.13
CA SER A 901 11.57 -28.50 -16.71
C SER A 901 12.86 -29.08 -16.09
N TYR A 902 13.27 -28.64 -14.91
CA TYR A 902 14.53 -29.08 -14.27
C TYR A 902 14.37 -30.41 -13.51
N LYS A 903 15.39 -31.26 -13.64
CA LYS A 903 15.51 -32.66 -13.17
C LYS A 903 15.02 -32.99 -11.76
N ALA A 904 15.04 -32.02 -10.85
CA ALA A 904 15.01 -32.27 -9.41
C ALA A 904 13.80 -33.10 -8.93
N GLY A 905 12.65 -33.04 -9.62
CA GLY A 905 11.42 -33.74 -9.20
C GLY A 905 11.14 -35.10 -9.81
N GLU A 906 11.90 -35.54 -10.81
CA GLU A 906 11.49 -36.65 -11.66
C GLU A 906 11.62 -38.00 -10.98
N LEU A 907 12.66 -38.21 -10.17
CA LEU A 907 12.84 -39.45 -9.40
C LEU A 907 11.71 -39.62 -8.38
N TYR A 908 11.28 -38.52 -7.77
CA TYR A 908 10.22 -38.52 -6.76
C TYR A 908 8.82 -38.61 -7.38
N ILE A 909 8.57 -37.93 -8.50
CA ILE A 909 7.33 -38.07 -9.30
C ILE A 909 7.22 -39.50 -9.84
N LYS A 910 8.31 -40.08 -10.35
CA LYS A 910 8.37 -41.49 -10.78
C LYS A 910 8.04 -42.44 -9.62
N ASN A 911 8.52 -42.13 -8.40
CA ASN A 911 8.19 -42.91 -7.20
C ASN A 911 6.72 -42.72 -6.74
N ILE A 912 6.15 -41.51 -6.81
CA ILE A 912 4.72 -41.27 -6.53
C ILE A 912 3.86 -42.05 -7.53
N LEU A 913 4.12 -41.90 -8.82
CA LEU A 913 3.33 -42.54 -9.88
C LEU A 913 3.46 -44.07 -9.82
N ARG A 914 4.63 -44.61 -9.46
CA ARG A 914 4.80 -46.05 -9.18
C ARG A 914 4.04 -46.50 -7.94
N ALA A 915 4.07 -45.71 -6.86
CA ALA A 915 3.35 -46.02 -5.62
C ALA A 915 1.82 -45.96 -5.78
N GLU A 916 1.31 -45.03 -6.58
CA GLU A 916 -0.12 -44.94 -6.92
C GLU A 916 -0.55 -46.07 -7.87
N LYS A 917 0.26 -46.44 -8.87
CA LYS A 917 0.01 -47.61 -9.73
C LYS A 917 0.00 -48.94 -8.98
N ASN A 918 0.71 -49.06 -7.86
CA ASN A 918 0.72 -50.26 -7.02
C ASN A 918 -0.43 -50.30 -5.98
N LYS A 919 -1.20 -49.21 -5.84
CA LYS A 919 -2.37 -49.13 -4.94
C LYS A 919 -3.70 -49.42 -5.65
N ILE A 920 -3.71 -49.38 -6.98
CA ILE A 920 -4.80 -49.79 -7.88
C ILE A 920 -4.52 -51.24 -8.28
#